data_AF-A0A969TMN5-F1
#
_entry.id   AF-A0A969TMN5-F1
#
_cell.length_a   1.000
_cell.length_b   1.000
_cell.length_c   1.000
_cell.angle_alpha   90.00
_cell.angle_beta   90.00
_cell.angle_gamma   90.00
#
_symmetry.space_group_name_H-M   'P 1'
#
loop_
_entity.id
_entity.type
_entity.pdbx_description
1 polymer ?
#
loop_
_entity_poly.entity_id
_entity_poly.type
_entity_poly.pdbx_seq_one_letter_code
_entity_poly.pdbx_strand_id
1 'polypeptide(L)'
;MLSTQQTKLLNDASLAAITGIPTYQQAIRELFNRPRHALKFFEPVFTAPLANLLTSVDFNALPDNALIQKISYDAEKRSLRFAGIMSTDEQTKLDALSNDANYLNAVNSLKTQPELISPSDERVWLVDADLQFPLRDLEDPTKDHLTANLTTAVTKALAYLSKTTSVNAVVQQSSVQLGLTEAVVGNLLTQYAVLPGLLPESLLEHLTGTFATTPGVVDYATHKITFDGWYWANRVAAMWKKWKLTLEELKQITLLIADAQLLDVATLPLDSTQAIAAIARVFRTSRLLRLRDSLPDNEITLLEVLEKLKAGSYPAPTNFATDVEKLNEDWFATDVEALIASLNLTYPADYFLAENWERLRRAFYFLDSLNAKAIRVVRFAAAAMAFEDAKQLKELLRSKFGTETWLILSTEIQDVLRERKRDALSAYLLIQPKPADAPTKKWENTNDLYAYYLLDVEMCSCQLTSRLVQGSGSVQLFVQRCFMGLELDDVEVKADGANGDSAWRWWKWMRKYRVWEANRKVFLWPENWIEPELKKDKSSFFKDLENELLQNEINQDTVEEAFINYLEKLDGVAQLEIAGFYQEDDGDNAIIHVFGRTAGAEPHLYYYRRYDYRQWTPWEKVDLDIQGDYLIPAVVNKRLFLFWPVFTEVPDEEENKQVSTPNPLSGATIKKADNQGNSKIDAPQTQTILPKTRKRLHLQMAISEYRQKKWTPKKITKDFHESHWYDIEITKKHYEFFPIDGSEVDGRFSIEYEGSGLANDGKTTRAMLSGAFELSGCQGLLKQRSQLWGNFEFSVQPENASVGFRPAFLKWVEQEVRSDQPAQTFTLQSYIPNPPGYFSSTTVLGQTPWIFTMTPSWHLTYLDQLLFNGKLAFPDDVQISRLAKPVGSWSPFFYNDKKRTFFVLPALEVEDRKDTLSQVQSASIRYYYPDIKKHFRQLEDNFEGQVQTWLDSWDLSTLTPAQRQQIEQFLWQSFPEQAPPPYADTPYTDAQIKDLSKRWWMRGFHFHLALWSLQLVQSRQFHFKNYYHPFVCDFAKLVHNPLKGIPALMSRETQLKNT
;
A
#
# COMPACT_ATOMS: atom_id res chain seq x y z
N MET A 1 -10.75 18.46 112.99
CA MET A 1 -9.61 19.19 113.57
C MET A 1 -9.90 20.69 113.58
N LEU A 2 -9.81 21.35 114.73
CA LEU A 2 -9.94 22.80 114.88
C LEU A 2 -8.68 23.51 114.37
N SER A 3 -8.80 24.77 113.94
CA SER A 3 -7.65 25.57 113.45
C SER A 3 -6.56 25.67 114.53
N THR A 4 -6.96 25.81 115.80
CA THR A 4 -6.04 25.82 116.95
C THR A 4 -5.26 24.51 117.10
N GLN A 5 -5.89 23.35 116.84
CA GLN A 5 -5.25 22.04 116.86
C GLN A 5 -4.28 21.88 115.69
N GLN A 6 -4.63 22.38 114.51
CA GLN A 6 -3.73 22.41 113.36
C GLN A 6 -2.48 23.23 113.65
N THR A 7 -2.66 24.46 114.15
CA THR A 7 -1.55 25.34 114.53
C THR A 7 -0.65 24.69 115.57
N LYS A 8 -1.24 23.99 116.55
CA LYS A 8 -0.48 23.23 117.55
C LYS A 8 0.32 22.09 116.91
N LEU A 9 -0.30 21.26 116.06
CA LEU A 9 0.41 20.15 115.40
C LEU A 9 1.54 20.60 114.47
N LEU A 10 1.46 21.81 113.91
CA LEU A 10 2.49 22.37 113.03
C LEU A 10 3.60 23.12 113.77
N ASN A 11 3.29 23.78 114.90
CA ASN A 11 4.18 24.78 115.51
C ASN A 11 4.50 24.53 117.00
N ASP A 12 3.93 23.52 117.65
CA ASP A 12 4.20 23.25 119.07
C ASP A 12 5.65 22.78 119.25
N ALA A 13 6.37 23.46 120.16
CA ALA A 13 7.77 23.18 120.44
C ALA A 13 8.01 21.75 120.97
N SER A 14 7.01 21.12 121.60
CA SER A 14 7.08 19.72 122.04
C SER A 14 7.12 18.71 120.88
N LEU A 15 6.76 19.13 119.67
CA LEU A 15 6.74 18.32 118.45
C LEU A 15 7.92 18.66 117.51
N ALA A 16 8.95 19.38 117.97
CA ALA A 16 10.07 19.84 117.15
C ALA A 16 10.77 18.73 116.33
N ALA A 17 10.76 17.49 116.82
CA ALA A 17 11.34 16.33 116.13
C ALA A 17 10.64 15.97 114.81
N ILE A 18 9.37 16.38 114.63
CA ILE A 18 8.55 16.04 113.46
C ILE A 18 8.04 17.28 112.73
N THR A 19 7.92 18.44 113.38
CA THR A 19 7.39 19.67 112.75
C THR A 19 8.28 20.19 111.61
N GLY A 20 9.56 19.83 111.57
CA GLY A 20 10.48 20.15 110.45
C GLY A 20 10.35 19.25 109.22
N ILE A 21 9.58 18.14 109.28
CA ILE A 21 9.46 17.18 108.17
C ILE A 21 8.39 17.68 107.17
N PRO A 22 8.73 17.91 105.89
CA PRO A 22 7.76 18.41 104.90
C PRO A 22 6.53 17.50 104.70
N THR A 23 6.72 16.18 104.68
CA THR A 23 5.63 15.21 104.54
C THR A 23 4.69 15.20 105.75
N TYR A 24 5.21 15.46 106.97
CA TYR A 24 4.39 15.64 108.16
C TYR A 24 3.56 16.92 108.08
N GLN A 25 4.19 18.06 107.73
CA GLN A 25 3.47 19.32 107.58
C GLN A 25 2.36 19.21 106.52
N GLN A 26 2.65 18.53 105.41
CA GLN A 26 1.68 18.27 104.35
C GLN A 26 0.54 17.37 104.82
N ALA A 27 0.83 16.25 105.49
CA ALA A 27 -0.20 15.36 106.02
C ALA A 27 -1.14 16.08 107.02
N ILE A 28 -0.60 16.96 107.88
CA ILE A 28 -1.40 17.77 108.80
C ILE A 28 -2.27 18.80 108.06
N ARG A 29 -1.75 19.43 107.00
CA ARG A 29 -2.52 20.34 106.14
C ARG A 29 -3.62 19.59 105.39
N GLU A 30 -3.34 18.42 104.82
CA GLU A 30 -4.34 17.60 104.14
C GLU A 30 -5.42 17.10 105.11
N LEU A 31 -5.04 16.66 106.31
CA LEU A 31 -5.98 16.24 107.36
C LEU A 31 -6.91 17.39 107.79
N PHE A 32 -6.43 18.64 107.74
CA PHE A 32 -7.22 19.83 108.05
C PHE A 32 -8.14 20.25 106.90
N ASN A 33 -7.61 20.33 105.67
CA ASN A 33 -8.26 20.92 104.51
C ASN A 33 -9.19 19.94 103.79
N ARG A 34 -8.80 18.67 103.64
CA ARG A 34 -9.53 17.72 102.80
C ARG A 34 -10.96 17.46 103.27
N PRO A 35 -11.25 17.24 104.58
CA PRO A 35 -12.62 17.08 105.05
C PRO A 35 -13.46 18.36 104.87
N ARG A 36 -12.84 19.53 105.01
CA ARG A 36 -13.52 20.83 104.80
C ARG A 36 -13.90 21.05 103.35
N HIS A 37 -12.98 20.80 102.43
CA HIS A 37 -13.27 20.88 101.00
C HIS A 37 -14.30 19.83 100.58
N ALA A 38 -14.27 18.63 101.15
CA ALA A 38 -15.27 17.60 100.89
C ALA A 38 -16.68 18.00 101.38
N LEU A 39 -16.80 18.71 102.50
CA LEU A 39 -18.08 19.27 102.97
C LEU A 39 -18.51 20.51 102.19
N LYS A 40 -17.55 21.31 101.70
CA LYS A 40 -17.79 22.56 100.97
C LYS A 40 -18.60 22.35 99.68
N PHE A 41 -18.40 21.21 99.02
CA PHE A 41 -19.04 20.88 97.74
C PHE A 41 -19.95 19.67 97.92
N PHE A 42 -21.21 19.78 97.44
CA PHE A 42 -22.16 18.67 97.52
C PHE A 42 -21.80 17.59 96.50
N GLU A 43 -21.42 18.03 95.29
CA GLU A 43 -20.81 17.22 94.24
C GLU A 43 -19.43 17.80 93.90
N PRO A 44 -18.33 17.24 94.44
CA PRO A 44 -16.98 17.76 94.22
C PRO A 44 -16.45 17.39 92.83
N VAL A 45 -17.03 17.92 91.76
CA VAL A 45 -16.58 17.68 90.38
C VAL A 45 -15.92 18.95 89.84
N PHE A 46 -14.65 18.82 89.43
CA PHE A 46 -13.86 19.94 88.91
C PHE A 46 -13.48 19.65 87.46
N THR A 47 -13.39 20.70 86.65
CA THR A 47 -13.03 20.62 85.24
C THR A 47 -11.95 21.63 84.90
N ALA A 48 -10.99 21.26 84.07
CA ALA A 48 -9.95 22.16 83.55
C ALA A 48 -9.89 22.07 82.02
N PRO A 49 -9.72 23.19 81.29
CA PRO A 49 -9.64 23.17 79.84
C PRO A 49 -8.44 22.35 79.34
N LEU A 50 -8.67 21.48 78.36
CA LEU A 50 -7.64 20.70 77.68
C LEU A 50 -8.08 20.42 76.23
N ALA A 51 -7.45 21.10 75.26
CA ALA A 51 -7.91 21.12 73.87
C ALA A 51 -8.05 19.72 73.25
N ASN A 52 -7.06 18.84 73.46
CA ASN A 52 -7.09 17.45 73.04
C ASN A 52 -6.37 16.60 74.09
N LEU A 53 -6.89 15.39 74.35
CA LEU A 53 -6.14 14.38 75.09
C LEU A 53 -5.07 13.80 74.15
N LEU A 54 -3.80 13.89 74.55
CA LEU A 54 -2.69 13.31 73.79
C LEU A 54 -2.88 11.79 73.71
N THR A 55 -2.62 11.20 72.54
CA THR A 55 -2.70 9.74 72.34
C THR A 55 -1.73 8.97 73.23
N SER A 56 -0.71 9.62 73.79
CA SER A 56 0.23 9.07 74.76
C SER A 56 -0.29 9.00 76.20
N VAL A 57 -1.39 9.71 76.52
CA VAL A 57 -1.98 9.72 77.87
C VAL A 57 -3.10 8.70 77.94
N ASP A 58 -2.84 7.58 78.62
CA ASP A 58 -3.84 6.54 78.91
C ASP A 58 -4.15 6.49 80.40
N PHE A 59 -5.35 6.95 80.78
CA PHE A 59 -5.79 6.88 82.17
C PHE A 59 -5.97 5.45 82.67
N ASN A 60 -6.24 4.47 81.78
CA ASN A 60 -6.38 3.07 82.18
C ASN A 60 -5.04 2.44 82.57
N ALA A 61 -3.91 3.06 82.20
CA ALA A 61 -2.58 2.61 82.56
C ALA A 61 -2.17 3.01 84.00
N LEU A 62 -3.00 3.76 84.73
CA LEU A 62 -2.73 4.13 86.11
C LEU A 62 -2.82 2.92 87.05
N PRO A 63 -1.90 2.77 88.03
CA PRO A 63 -1.86 1.62 88.93
C PRO A 63 -2.97 1.61 90.00
N ASP A 64 -3.85 2.62 90.03
CA ASP A 64 -4.83 2.85 91.09
C ASP A 64 -6.25 2.93 90.51
N ASN A 65 -7.02 1.84 90.65
CA ASN A 65 -8.39 1.76 90.14
C ASN A 65 -9.32 2.84 90.69
N ALA A 66 -9.09 3.31 91.92
CA ALA A 66 -9.91 4.37 92.49
C ALA A 66 -9.61 5.73 91.84
N LEU A 67 -8.37 5.96 91.39
CA LEU A 67 -8.00 7.16 90.65
C LEU A 67 -8.54 7.14 89.22
N ILE A 68 -8.55 5.98 88.55
CA ILE A 68 -9.13 5.82 87.20
C ILE A 68 -10.59 6.27 87.17
N GLN A 69 -11.38 5.91 88.19
CA GLN A 69 -12.80 6.29 88.26
C GLN A 69 -13.03 7.78 88.55
N LYS A 70 -12.01 8.50 89.02
CA LYS A 70 -12.12 9.92 89.34
C LYS A 70 -11.77 10.82 88.18
N ILE A 71 -10.94 10.38 87.25
CA ILE A 71 -10.49 11.22 86.13
C ILE A 71 -11.10 10.78 84.81
N SER A 72 -11.53 11.74 84.00
CA SER A 72 -12.06 11.49 82.66
C SER A 72 -11.82 12.69 81.76
N TYR A 73 -11.70 12.47 80.46
CA TYR A 73 -11.65 13.53 79.47
C TYR A 73 -13.00 13.67 78.76
N ASP A 74 -13.58 14.88 78.78
CA ASP A 74 -14.79 15.22 78.04
C ASP A 74 -14.38 15.82 76.69
N ALA A 75 -14.52 15.02 75.64
CA ALA A 75 -14.14 15.40 74.28
C ALA A 75 -15.06 16.46 73.67
N GLU A 76 -16.34 16.54 74.08
CA GLU A 76 -17.28 17.56 73.58
C GLU A 76 -16.97 18.92 74.22
N LYS A 77 -16.61 18.93 75.51
CA LYS A 77 -16.24 20.16 76.24
C LYS A 77 -14.75 20.50 76.18
N ARG A 78 -13.93 19.64 75.55
CA ARG A 78 -12.46 19.73 75.51
C ARG A 78 -11.89 20.04 76.89
N SER A 79 -12.27 19.23 77.88
CA SER A 79 -11.90 19.48 79.27
C SER A 79 -11.57 18.20 80.03
N LEU A 80 -10.58 18.30 80.90
CA LEU A 80 -10.23 17.26 81.85
C LEU A 80 -11.12 17.40 83.08
N ARG A 81 -11.80 16.31 83.48
CA ARG A 81 -12.73 16.27 84.61
C ARG A 81 -12.16 15.40 85.72
N PHE A 82 -12.24 15.87 86.97
CA PHE A 82 -11.87 15.14 88.16
C PHE A 82 -13.02 15.13 89.19
N ALA A 83 -13.41 13.94 89.66
CA ALA A 83 -14.43 13.72 90.67
C ALA A 83 -13.79 13.45 92.04
N GLY A 84 -13.94 14.40 92.96
CA GLY A 84 -13.41 14.39 94.32
C GLY A 84 -12.41 15.50 94.58
N ILE A 85 -11.92 15.57 95.83
CA ILE A 85 -10.82 16.46 96.21
C ILE A 85 -9.50 15.72 95.96
N MET A 86 -8.73 16.17 94.96
CA MET A 86 -7.46 15.55 94.56
C MET A 86 -6.43 15.64 95.70
N SER A 87 -5.86 14.50 96.10
CA SER A 87 -4.70 14.47 97.02
C SER A 87 -3.40 14.78 96.28
N THR A 88 -2.34 15.13 97.01
CA THR A 88 -1.04 15.35 96.34
C THR A 88 -0.47 14.05 95.75
N ASP A 89 -0.74 12.89 96.35
CA ASP A 89 -0.34 11.60 95.77
C ASP A 89 -1.06 11.31 94.44
N GLU A 90 -2.36 11.63 94.36
CA GLU A 90 -3.13 11.50 93.12
C GLU A 90 -2.58 12.44 92.04
N GLN A 91 -2.25 13.69 92.40
CA GLN A 91 -1.62 14.65 91.49
C GLN A 91 -0.29 14.14 90.93
N THR A 92 0.59 13.62 91.79
CA THR A 92 1.92 13.11 91.36
C THR A 92 1.79 11.95 90.38
N LYS A 93 0.79 11.06 90.57
CA LYS A 93 0.50 9.97 89.63
C LYS A 93 -0.01 10.47 88.28
N LEU A 94 -0.83 11.53 88.28
CA LEU A 94 -1.38 12.12 87.05
C LEU A 94 -0.33 12.90 86.27
N ASP A 95 0.54 13.65 86.95
CA ASP A 95 1.64 14.41 86.34
C ASP A 95 2.66 13.49 85.66
N ALA A 96 2.84 12.26 86.16
CA ALA A 96 3.74 11.26 85.58
C ALA A 96 3.28 10.71 84.21
N LEU A 97 2.03 10.94 83.79
CA LEU A 97 1.51 10.45 82.51
C LEU A 97 2.01 11.23 81.28
N SER A 98 2.37 12.51 81.43
CA SER A 98 2.87 13.33 80.31
C SER A 98 3.66 14.55 80.79
N ASN A 99 4.71 14.90 80.06
CA ASN A 99 5.48 16.13 80.27
C ASN A 99 4.91 17.34 79.51
N ASP A 100 3.75 17.19 78.83
CA ASP A 100 3.12 18.28 78.08
C ASP A 100 2.65 19.42 79.01
N ALA A 101 3.03 20.65 78.66
CA ALA A 101 2.76 21.81 79.49
C ALA A 101 1.26 22.11 79.66
N ASN A 102 0.44 21.87 78.62
CA ASN A 102 -1.00 22.12 78.69
C ASN A 102 -1.71 21.10 79.58
N TYR A 103 -1.32 19.83 79.47
CA TYR A 103 -1.83 18.76 80.33
C TYR A 103 -1.46 19.00 81.80
N LEU A 104 -0.19 19.29 82.10
CA LEU A 104 0.26 19.57 83.48
C LEU A 104 -0.44 20.79 84.09
N ASN A 105 -0.65 21.85 83.29
CA ASN A 105 -1.42 23.02 83.72
C ASN A 105 -2.87 22.66 84.03
N ALA A 106 -3.50 21.78 83.24
CA ALA A 106 -4.86 21.32 83.48
C ALA A 106 -4.96 20.50 84.78
N VAL A 107 -4.04 19.57 85.03
CA VAL A 107 -3.99 18.79 86.28
C VAL A 107 -3.78 19.69 87.48
N ASN A 108 -2.85 20.66 87.41
CA ASN A 108 -2.60 21.62 88.49
C ASN A 108 -3.83 22.52 88.77
N SER A 109 -4.56 22.91 87.72
CA SER A 109 -5.83 23.64 87.88
C SER A 109 -6.86 22.80 88.66
N LEU A 110 -7.04 21.53 88.32
CA LEU A 110 -7.96 20.64 89.04
C LEU A 110 -7.62 20.49 90.52
N LYS A 111 -6.32 20.45 90.87
CA LYS A 111 -5.86 20.36 92.26
C LYS A 111 -6.16 21.62 93.07
N THR A 112 -5.97 22.79 92.48
CA THR A 112 -6.03 24.09 93.16
C THR A 112 -7.45 24.68 93.22
N GLN A 113 -8.33 24.30 92.28
CA GLN A 113 -9.72 24.78 92.22
C GLN A 113 -10.51 24.68 93.54
N PRO A 114 -10.50 23.56 94.29
CA PRO A 114 -11.27 23.45 95.54
C PRO A 114 -10.92 24.53 96.58
N GLU A 115 -9.65 24.96 96.60
CA GLU A 115 -9.11 26.01 97.47
C GLU A 115 -9.49 27.41 96.98
N LEU A 116 -9.39 27.64 95.67
CA LEU A 116 -9.60 28.96 95.05
C LEU A 116 -11.07 29.37 94.91
N ILE A 117 -11.99 28.40 94.85
CA ILE A 117 -13.42 28.71 94.65
C ILE A 117 -13.97 29.50 95.86
N SER A 118 -14.48 30.70 95.57
CA SER A 118 -15.05 31.61 96.57
C SER A 118 -16.30 31.01 97.24
N PRO A 119 -16.58 31.31 98.52
CA PRO A 119 -17.84 30.98 99.17
C PRO A 119 -19.11 31.46 98.45
N SER A 120 -19.01 32.46 97.58
CA SER A 120 -20.12 33.00 96.78
C SER A 120 -20.41 32.19 95.51
N ASP A 121 -19.60 31.19 95.18
CA ASP A 121 -19.78 30.34 94.01
C ASP A 121 -20.96 29.38 94.23
N GLU A 122 -21.79 29.20 93.21
CA GLU A 122 -23.00 28.38 93.30
C GLU A 122 -22.72 26.90 93.62
N ARG A 123 -21.51 26.40 93.36
CA ARG A 123 -21.09 25.04 93.70
C ARG A 123 -20.85 24.83 95.19
N VAL A 124 -20.70 25.91 95.96
CA VAL A 124 -20.48 25.86 97.40
C VAL A 124 -21.84 25.89 98.10
N TRP A 125 -22.20 24.78 98.74
CA TRP A 125 -23.49 24.65 99.45
C TRP A 125 -23.36 24.84 100.96
N LEU A 126 -22.15 24.65 101.52
CA LEU A 126 -21.89 24.70 102.95
C LEU A 126 -20.49 25.26 103.23
N VAL A 127 -20.35 26.16 104.19
CA VAL A 127 -19.05 26.71 104.62
C VAL A 127 -18.86 26.61 106.13
N ASP A 128 -17.62 26.78 106.61
CA ASP A 128 -17.31 26.74 108.06
C ASP A 128 -18.16 27.73 108.88
N ALA A 129 -18.55 28.89 108.31
CA ALA A 129 -19.42 29.86 108.97
C ALA A 129 -20.86 29.37 109.20
N ASP A 130 -21.29 28.35 108.46
CA ASP A 130 -22.60 27.70 108.62
C ASP A 130 -22.60 26.64 109.74
N LEU A 131 -21.42 26.28 110.24
CA LEU A 131 -21.22 25.20 111.21
C LEU A 131 -20.85 25.75 112.58
N GLN A 132 -21.47 25.20 113.62
CA GLN A 132 -21.13 25.46 115.01
C GLN A 132 -20.09 24.44 115.49
N PHE A 133 -18.99 24.91 116.08
CA PHE A 133 -17.89 24.08 116.59
C PHE A 133 -17.81 24.14 118.14
N PRO A 134 -17.47 23.03 118.83
CA PRO A 134 -17.13 21.71 118.30
C PRO A 134 -18.34 21.03 117.63
N LEU A 135 -18.11 20.28 116.56
CA LEU A 135 -19.21 19.64 115.81
C LEU A 135 -19.98 18.62 116.67
N ARG A 136 -19.28 18.00 117.64
CA ARG A 136 -19.79 17.00 118.57
C ARG A 136 -18.93 16.99 119.82
N ASP A 137 -19.57 16.95 120.98
CA ASP A 137 -18.94 16.73 122.29
C ASP A 137 -19.76 15.68 123.03
N LEU A 138 -19.17 14.50 123.27
CA LEU A 138 -19.87 13.37 123.88
C LEU A 138 -19.94 13.47 125.41
N GLU A 139 -19.14 14.36 126.01
CA GLU A 139 -19.04 14.54 127.46
C GLU A 139 -19.88 15.73 127.94
N ASP A 140 -20.04 16.76 127.10
CA ASP A 140 -20.85 17.95 127.38
C ASP A 140 -21.99 18.12 126.34
N PRO A 141 -23.23 17.67 126.66
CA PRO A 141 -24.37 17.79 125.75
C PRO A 141 -24.70 19.22 125.33
N THR A 142 -24.29 20.24 126.11
CA THR A 142 -24.52 21.65 125.75
C THR A 142 -23.59 22.15 124.64
N LYS A 143 -22.54 21.38 124.33
CA LYS A 143 -21.57 21.63 123.26
C LYS A 143 -21.65 20.61 122.12
N ASP A 144 -22.64 19.72 122.13
CA ASP A 144 -22.94 18.82 121.01
C ASP A 144 -23.85 19.52 119.98
N HIS A 145 -23.23 20.13 118.97
CA HIS A 145 -23.94 20.88 117.93
C HIS A 145 -24.36 20.04 116.71
N LEU A 146 -24.27 18.70 116.78
CA LEU A 146 -24.51 17.81 115.64
C LEU A 146 -25.90 18.02 115.01
N THR A 147 -26.96 18.04 115.83
CA THR A 147 -28.36 18.18 115.34
C THR A 147 -28.61 19.54 114.66
N ALA A 148 -28.06 20.62 115.24
CA ALA A 148 -28.21 21.97 114.68
C ALA A 148 -27.49 22.08 113.34
N ASN A 149 -26.25 21.59 113.26
CA ASN A 149 -25.47 21.57 112.03
C ASN A 149 -26.12 20.70 110.94
N LEU A 150 -26.66 19.54 111.29
CA LEU A 150 -27.39 18.68 110.35
C LEU A 150 -28.65 19.36 109.80
N THR A 151 -29.39 20.11 110.62
CA THR A 151 -30.59 20.83 110.18
C THR A 151 -30.23 21.95 109.19
N THR A 152 -29.18 22.72 109.48
CA THR A 152 -28.65 23.75 108.58
C THR A 152 -28.20 23.15 107.25
N ALA A 153 -27.46 22.03 107.32
CA ALA A 153 -27.03 21.29 106.14
C ALA A 153 -28.25 20.84 105.30
N VAL A 154 -29.22 20.12 105.87
CA VAL A 154 -30.39 19.64 105.11
C VAL A 154 -31.13 20.79 104.41
N THR A 155 -31.31 21.93 105.09
CA THR A 155 -32.00 23.09 104.50
C THR A 155 -31.25 23.66 103.30
N LYS A 156 -29.93 23.85 103.41
CA LYS A 156 -29.10 24.34 102.30
C LYS A 156 -28.98 23.33 101.17
N ALA A 157 -28.86 22.04 101.50
CA ALA A 157 -28.84 20.96 100.52
C ALA A 157 -30.13 20.93 99.69
N LEU A 158 -31.30 21.08 100.34
CA LEU A 158 -32.59 21.09 99.63
C LEU A 158 -32.69 22.27 98.64
N ALA A 159 -32.28 23.47 99.05
CA ALA A 159 -32.28 24.64 98.18
C ALA A 159 -31.33 24.47 96.98
N TYR A 160 -30.12 23.97 97.22
CA TYR A 160 -29.15 23.67 96.18
C TYR A 160 -29.67 22.60 95.21
N LEU A 161 -30.15 21.48 95.73
CA LEU A 161 -30.68 20.36 94.95
C LEU A 161 -31.87 20.82 94.10
N SER A 162 -32.85 21.52 94.69
CA SER A 162 -34.04 21.99 93.96
C SER A 162 -33.68 22.86 92.75
N LYS A 163 -32.72 23.78 92.89
CA LYS A 163 -32.26 24.63 91.78
C LYS A 163 -31.56 23.80 90.71
N THR A 164 -30.57 23.00 91.10
CA THR A 164 -29.76 22.20 90.18
C THR A 164 -30.58 21.15 89.44
N THR A 165 -31.50 20.46 90.11
CA THR A 165 -32.38 19.47 89.48
C THR A 165 -33.36 20.12 88.52
N SER A 166 -33.88 21.32 88.82
CA SER A 166 -34.81 22.03 87.94
C SER A 166 -34.11 22.49 86.65
N VAL A 167 -32.91 23.06 86.78
CA VAL A 167 -32.08 23.46 85.61
C VAL A 167 -31.75 22.26 84.75
N ASN A 168 -31.25 21.18 85.35
CA ASN A 168 -30.92 19.95 84.61
C ASN A 168 -32.15 19.35 83.93
N ALA A 169 -33.30 19.30 84.61
CA ALA A 169 -34.54 18.79 84.04
C ALA A 169 -35.01 19.62 82.84
N VAL A 170 -34.99 20.96 82.93
CA VAL A 170 -35.39 21.84 81.82
C VAL A 170 -34.45 21.68 80.63
N VAL A 171 -33.14 21.64 80.84
CA VAL A 171 -32.15 21.45 79.76
C VAL A 171 -32.32 20.08 79.10
N GLN A 172 -32.49 19.01 79.88
CA GLN A 172 -32.70 17.65 79.36
C GLN A 172 -33.97 17.54 78.53
N GLN A 173 -35.11 18.00 79.06
CA GLN A 173 -36.38 17.95 78.34
C GLN A 173 -36.33 18.82 77.08
N SER A 174 -35.68 19.98 77.15
CA SER A 174 -35.50 20.87 76.00
C SER A 174 -34.57 20.27 74.95
N SER A 175 -33.51 19.58 75.35
CA SER A 175 -32.59 18.86 74.46
C SER A 175 -33.32 17.77 73.67
N VAL A 176 -34.15 16.97 74.33
CA VAL A 176 -34.98 15.94 73.69
C VAL A 176 -35.94 16.56 72.68
N GLN A 177 -36.63 17.64 73.05
CA GLN A 177 -37.64 18.27 72.20
C GLN A 177 -37.04 19.02 71.00
N LEU A 178 -35.93 19.73 71.19
CA LEU A 178 -35.26 20.50 70.15
C LEU A 178 -34.34 19.64 69.27
N GLY A 179 -33.98 18.44 69.72
CA GLY A 179 -33.14 17.49 68.98
C GLY A 179 -31.69 17.96 68.82
N LEU A 180 -31.15 18.61 69.85
CA LEU A 180 -29.76 19.10 69.95
C LEU A 180 -29.12 18.58 71.24
N THR A 181 -27.79 18.61 71.37
CA THR A 181 -27.11 18.16 72.61
C THR A 181 -27.43 19.08 73.79
N GLU A 182 -27.37 18.55 75.01
CA GLU A 182 -27.64 19.31 76.24
C GLU A 182 -26.73 20.55 76.36
N ALA A 183 -25.48 20.44 75.89
CA ALA A 183 -24.53 21.55 75.89
C ALA A 183 -24.96 22.69 74.95
N VAL A 184 -25.41 22.35 73.73
CA VAL A 184 -25.90 23.32 72.75
C VAL A 184 -27.22 23.94 73.20
N VAL A 185 -28.14 23.14 73.75
CA VAL A 185 -29.42 23.65 74.28
C VAL A 185 -29.21 24.51 75.51
N GLY A 186 -28.34 24.11 76.44
CA GLY A 186 -27.97 24.94 77.58
C GLY A 186 -27.43 26.31 77.13
N ASN A 187 -26.58 26.33 76.10
CA ASN A 187 -26.12 27.59 75.52
C ASN A 187 -27.25 28.39 74.85
N LEU A 188 -28.13 27.73 74.09
CA LEU A 188 -29.28 28.37 73.43
C LEU A 188 -30.20 29.08 74.44
N LEU A 189 -30.55 28.38 75.52
CA LEU A 189 -31.50 28.88 76.52
C LEU A 189 -30.89 29.93 77.45
N THR A 190 -29.54 29.97 77.58
CA THR A 190 -28.82 30.86 78.50
C THR A 190 -28.23 32.09 77.79
N GLN A 191 -27.43 31.90 76.73
CA GLN A 191 -26.71 33.02 76.08
C GLN A 191 -27.59 33.87 75.19
N TYR A 192 -28.52 33.25 74.46
CA TYR A 192 -29.45 33.98 73.63
C TYR A 192 -30.64 34.35 74.49
N ALA A 193 -30.45 35.34 75.37
CA ALA A 193 -31.55 35.96 76.10
C ALA A 193 -32.49 36.57 75.04
N VAL A 194 -33.52 35.81 74.68
CA VAL A 194 -34.32 36.03 73.46
C VAL A 194 -35.09 37.36 73.47
N LEU A 195 -35.03 38.13 74.56
CA LEU A 195 -35.89 39.27 74.81
C LEU A 195 -35.21 40.42 75.59
N PRO A 196 -34.17 41.10 75.05
CA PRO A 196 -33.69 42.34 75.66
C PRO A 196 -34.84 43.36 75.69
N GLY A 197 -35.40 43.61 76.88
CA GLY A 197 -36.53 44.53 77.10
C GLY A 197 -37.93 43.89 77.21
N LEU A 198 -38.08 42.57 76.99
CA LEU A 198 -39.35 41.83 77.13
C LEU A 198 -39.30 40.73 78.20
N LEU A 199 -38.10 40.22 78.55
CA LEU A 199 -37.83 39.46 79.78
C LEU A 199 -36.59 40.05 80.47
N PRO A 200 -36.55 40.11 81.82
CA PRO A 200 -35.37 40.51 82.57
C PRO A 200 -34.34 39.38 82.72
N GLU A 201 -34.69 38.15 82.34
CA GLU A 201 -33.95 36.91 82.58
C GLU A 201 -33.85 36.03 81.31
N SER A 202 -32.90 35.10 81.27
CA SER A 202 -32.74 34.13 80.18
C SER A 202 -33.93 33.16 80.07
N LEU A 203 -34.10 32.49 78.92
CA LEU A 203 -35.21 31.54 78.75
C LEU A 203 -35.10 30.38 79.77
N LEU A 204 -33.87 29.98 80.12
CA LEU A 204 -33.62 28.99 81.16
C LEU A 204 -34.05 29.47 82.55
N GLU A 205 -33.71 30.70 82.93
CA GLU A 205 -34.12 31.30 84.21
C GLU A 205 -35.64 31.49 84.29
N HIS A 206 -36.27 31.95 83.21
CA HIS A 206 -37.73 32.09 83.11
C HIS A 206 -38.44 30.75 83.33
N LEU A 207 -37.99 29.70 82.64
CA LEU A 207 -38.59 28.35 82.73
C LEU A 207 -38.37 27.67 84.08
N THR A 208 -37.30 28.01 84.80
CA THR A 208 -36.96 27.41 86.11
C THR A 208 -37.41 28.25 87.30
N GLY A 209 -37.72 29.54 87.09
CA GLY A 209 -38.13 30.49 88.14
C GLY A 209 -39.60 30.90 88.04
N THR A 210 -39.85 32.03 87.37
CA THR A 210 -41.16 32.70 87.35
C THR A 210 -42.24 31.84 86.70
N PHE A 211 -41.95 31.17 85.58
CA PHE A 211 -42.90 30.28 84.91
C PHE A 211 -43.24 29.03 85.74
N ALA A 212 -42.22 28.38 86.31
CA ALA A 212 -42.39 27.16 87.10
C ALA A 212 -43.31 27.35 88.32
N THR A 213 -43.41 28.58 88.82
CA THR A 213 -44.21 28.94 89.99
C THR A 213 -45.59 29.53 89.65
N THR A 214 -45.93 29.68 88.36
CA THR A 214 -47.17 30.33 87.92
C THR A 214 -48.36 29.36 87.99
N PRO A 215 -49.43 29.66 88.76
CA PRO A 215 -50.64 28.84 88.81
C PRO A 215 -51.58 29.18 87.64
N GLY A 216 -52.09 28.18 86.91
CA GLY A 216 -53.14 28.39 85.90
C GLY A 216 -53.06 27.46 84.68
N VAL A 217 -53.94 27.73 83.70
CA VAL A 217 -53.89 27.06 82.39
C VAL A 217 -52.72 27.65 81.57
N VAL A 218 -51.87 26.79 81.03
CA VAL A 218 -50.74 27.19 80.18
C VAL A 218 -51.21 27.22 78.72
N ASP A 219 -51.58 28.39 78.22
CA ASP A 219 -51.95 28.62 76.82
C ASP A 219 -51.27 29.87 76.22
N TYR A 220 -51.35 30.02 74.89
CA TYR A 220 -50.74 31.14 74.17
C TYR A 220 -51.31 32.51 74.58
N ALA A 221 -52.61 32.56 74.93
CA ALA A 221 -53.27 33.82 75.27
C ALA A 221 -52.78 34.37 76.62
N THR A 222 -52.51 33.48 77.57
CA THR A 222 -52.06 33.81 78.93
C THR A 222 -50.54 33.93 79.03
N HIS A 223 -49.77 33.16 78.23
CA HIS A 223 -48.31 33.08 78.30
C HIS A 223 -47.64 33.33 76.94
N LYS A 224 -48.13 34.33 76.18
CA LYS A 224 -47.65 34.67 74.82
C LYS A 224 -46.12 34.69 74.69
N ILE A 225 -45.45 35.37 75.62
CA ILE A 225 -43.99 35.57 75.62
C ILE A 225 -43.24 34.24 75.73
N THR A 226 -43.70 33.32 76.59
CA THR A 226 -43.09 31.99 76.77
C THR A 226 -43.22 31.15 75.51
N PHE A 227 -44.39 31.17 74.86
CA PHE A 227 -44.60 30.46 73.61
C PHE A 227 -43.80 31.05 72.45
N ASP A 228 -43.74 32.38 72.30
CA ASP A 228 -42.95 33.04 71.25
C ASP A 228 -41.44 32.75 71.39
N GLY A 229 -40.92 32.83 72.62
CA GLY A 229 -39.53 32.46 72.93
C GLY A 229 -39.24 30.98 72.63
N TRP A 230 -40.18 30.08 72.96
CA TRP A 230 -40.06 28.66 72.63
C TRP A 230 -40.14 28.38 71.13
N TYR A 231 -41.03 29.05 70.39
CA TYR A 231 -41.11 28.93 68.93
C TYR A 231 -39.87 29.50 68.22
N TRP A 232 -39.27 30.55 68.76
CA TRP A 232 -37.97 31.04 68.31
C TRP A 232 -36.88 29.99 68.54
N ALA A 233 -36.80 29.39 69.73
CA ALA A 233 -35.82 28.34 70.05
C ALA A 233 -35.98 27.12 69.11
N ASN A 234 -37.21 26.72 68.78
CA ASN A 234 -37.48 25.65 67.82
C ASN A 234 -36.96 25.98 66.41
N ARG A 235 -37.14 27.21 65.93
CA ARG A 235 -36.65 27.63 64.60
C ARG A 235 -35.12 27.66 64.54
N VAL A 236 -34.48 28.21 65.57
CA VAL A 236 -33.00 28.21 65.68
C VAL A 236 -32.48 26.79 65.75
N ALA A 237 -33.11 25.93 66.56
CA ALA A 237 -32.71 24.55 66.68
C ALA A 237 -32.84 23.76 65.38
N ALA A 238 -33.90 23.99 64.60
CA ALA A 238 -34.06 23.36 63.28
C ALA A 238 -32.90 23.70 62.32
N MET A 239 -32.39 24.94 62.35
CA MET A 239 -31.23 25.34 61.54
C MET A 239 -29.94 24.69 62.04
N TRP A 240 -29.67 24.78 63.34
CA TRP A 240 -28.45 24.21 63.94
C TRP A 240 -28.39 22.69 63.82
N LYS A 241 -29.53 22.01 63.93
CA LYS A 241 -29.66 20.57 63.70
C LYS A 241 -29.29 20.20 62.27
N LYS A 242 -29.78 20.96 61.28
CA LYS A 242 -29.43 20.75 59.87
C LYS A 242 -27.95 21.01 59.60
N TRP A 243 -27.37 21.97 60.31
CA TRP A 243 -25.97 22.35 60.22
C TRP A 243 -25.02 21.50 61.08
N LYS A 244 -25.56 20.56 61.88
CA LYS A 244 -24.80 19.66 62.76
C LYS A 244 -23.79 20.42 63.64
N LEU A 245 -24.19 21.56 64.20
CA LEU A 245 -23.27 22.41 64.96
C LEU A 245 -22.99 21.85 66.36
N THR A 246 -21.72 21.84 66.74
CA THR A 246 -21.27 21.61 68.12
C THR A 246 -21.24 22.92 68.92
N LEU A 247 -21.11 22.81 70.26
CA LEU A 247 -21.01 24.00 71.11
C LEU A 247 -19.78 24.85 70.77
N GLU A 248 -18.66 24.22 70.43
CA GLU A 248 -17.42 24.94 70.11
C GLU A 248 -17.53 25.70 68.79
N GLU A 249 -18.05 25.05 67.75
CA GLU A 249 -18.28 25.72 66.47
C GLU A 249 -19.29 26.86 66.60
N LEU A 250 -20.30 26.74 67.47
CA LEU A 250 -21.23 27.84 67.74
C LEU A 250 -20.53 29.06 68.33
N LYS A 251 -19.57 28.86 69.25
CA LYS A 251 -18.77 29.97 69.78
C LYS A 251 -17.92 30.61 68.68
N GLN A 252 -17.24 29.80 67.87
CA GLN A 252 -16.43 30.28 66.75
C GLN A 252 -17.27 31.04 65.72
N ILE A 253 -18.41 30.48 65.32
CA ILE A 253 -19.35 31.13 64.39
C ILE A 253 -19.85 32.45 64.98
N THR A 254 -20.19 32.48 66.27
CA THR A 254 -20.65 33.70 66.95
C THR A 254 -19.58 34.79 66.92
N LEU A 255 -18.32 34.43 67.14
CA LEU A 255 -17.19 35.37 66.98
C LEU A 255 -17.11 35.92 65.54
N LEU A 256 -17.40 35.10 64.53
CA LEU A 256 -17.26 35.46 63.12
C LEU A 256 -18.48 36.19 62.50
N ILE A 257 -19.62 36.31 63.21
CA ILE A 257 -20.89 36.82 62.66
C ILE A 257 -20.73 38.15 61.90
N ALA A 258 -20.04 39.12 62.49
CA ALA A 258 -19.90 40.46 61.93
C ALA A 258 -19.00 40.46 60.67
N ASP A 259 -17.79 39.92 60.79
CA ASP A 259 -16.77 39.95 59.73
C ASP A 259 -17.15 39.07 58.53
N ALA A 260 -17.64 37.86 58.79
CA ALA A 260 -18.11 36.93 57.76
C ALA A 260 -19.56 37.19 57.32
N GLN A 261 -20.21 38.23 57.86
CA GLN A 261 -21.59 38.63 57.56
C GLN A 261 -22.57 37.44 57.61
N LEU A 262 -22.46 36.64 58.68
CA LEU A 262 -23.28 35.45 58.91
C LEU A 262 -24.63 35.83 59.52
N LEU A 263 -25.56 34.87 59.54
CA LEU A 263 -26.81 34.98 60.26
C LEU A 263 -26.54 35.14 61.76
N ASP A 264 -26.91 36.28 62.31
CA ASP A 264 -27.07 36.44 63.75
C ASP A 264 -28.45 35.91 64.15
N VAL A 265 -28.48 34.78 64.86
CA VAL A 265 -29.74 34.16 65.28
C VAL A 265 -30.53 35.04 66.25
N ALA A 266 -29.87 35.95 66.99
CA ALA A 266 -30.55 36.89 67.88
C ALA A 266 -31.40 37.93 67.11
N THR A 267 -31.10 38.15 65.83
CA THR A 267 -31.87 39.06 64.96
C THR A 267 -33.10 38.42 64.32
N LEU A 268 -33.35 37.13 64.58
CA LEU A 268 -34.51 36.44 64.01
C LEU A 268 -35.80 36.91 64.69
N PRO A 269 -36.85 37.25 63.92
CA PRO A 269 -38.07 37.84 64.46
C PRO A 269 -38.84 36.83 65.32
N LEU A 270 -39.37 37.29 66.45
CA LEU A 270 -40.09 36.47 67.42
C LEU A 270 -41.51 36.13 66.97
N ASP A 271 -42.15 37.09 66.31
CA ASP A 271 -43.47 36.95 65.70
C ASP A 271 -43.47 37.50 64.26
N SER A 272 -44.64 37.48 63.61
CA SER A 272 -44.80 37.90 62.22
C SER A 272 -44.75 39.41 61.99
N THR A 273 -44.58 40.23 63.03
CA THR A 273 -44.64 41.71 62.93
C THR A 273 -43.26 42.36 62.81
N GLN A 274 -42.21 41.63 63.18
CA GLN A 274 -40.84 42.14 63.18
C GLN A 274 -40.14 41.94 61.83
N ALA A 275 -39.15 42.80 61.54
CA ALA A 275 -38.38 42.72 60.31
C ALA A 275 -37.60 41.39 60.20
N ILE A 276 -37.63 40.77 59.02
CA ILE A 276 -36.94 39.52 58.74
C ILE A 276 -35.45 39.80 58.52
N ALA A 277 -34.56 39.01 59.15
CA ALA A 277 -33.13 39.05 58.86
C ALA A 277 -32.85 38.84 57.36
N ALA A 278 -31.85 39.54 56.81
CA ALA A 278 -31.55 39.47 55.38
C ALA A 278 -31.25 38.02 54.94
N ILE A 279 -32.03 37.49 53.99
CA ILE A 279 -31.91 36.11 53.50
C ILE A 279 -30.49 35.78 52.96
N ALA A 280 -29.78 36.80 52.48
CA ALA A 280 -28.39 36.68 52.04
C ALA A 280 -27.47 36.16 53.17
N ARG A 281 -27.68 36.56 54.42
CA ARG A 281 -26.90 36.08 55.58
C ARG A 281 -27.19 34.61 55.88
N VAL A 282 -28.44 34.17 55.75
CA VAL A 282 -28.84 32.76 55.88
C VAL A 282 -28.13 31.90 54.83
N PHE A 283 -28.14 32.35 53.57
CA PHE A 283 -27.44 31.65 52.50
C PHE A 283 -25.93 31.64 52.70
N ARG A 284 -25.34 32.73 53.19
CA ARG A 284 -23.91 32.79 53.47
C ARG A 284 -23.49 31.84 54.59
N THR A 285 -24.22 31.80 55.70
CA THR A 285 -24.00 30.82 56.77
C THR A 285 -24.14 29.40 56.24
N SER A 286 -25.18 29.12 55.45
CA SER A 286 -25.33 27.80 54.83
C SER A 286 -24.22 27.47 53.84
N ARG A 287 -23.66 28.44 53.11
CA ARG A 287 -22.51 28.24 52.21
C ARG A 287 -21.25 27.90 53.00
N LEU A 288 -20.95 28.66 54.05
CA LEU A 288 -19.79 28.42 54.90
C LEU A 288 -19.81 27.00 55.49
N LEU A 289 -20.98 26.57 55.99
CA LEU A 289 -21.12 25.27 56.62
C LEU A 289 -21.07 24.12 55.60
N ARG A 290 -21.62 24.30 54.40
CA ARG A 290 -21.43 23.34 53.30
C ARG A 290 -19.98 23.27 52.83
N LEU A 291 -19.25 24.38 52.89
CA LEU A 291 -17.84 24.40 52.56
C LEU A 291 -17.04 23.63 53.61
N ARG A 292 -17.27 23.90 54.91
CA ARG A 292 -16.74 23.10 56.03
C ARG A 292 -16.97 21.61 55.78
N ASP A 293 -18.21 21.21 55.53
CA ASP A 293 -18.57 19.80 55.29
C ASP A 293 -17.89 19.17 54.05
N SER A 294 -17.34 19.98 53.14
CA SER A 294 -16.66 19.51 51.92
C SER A 294 -15.15 19.43 52.03
N LEU A 295 -14.57 19.90 53.15
CA LEU A 295 -13.13 19.94 53.37
C LEU A 295 -12.71 18.77 54.28
N PRO A 296 -11.47 18.26 54.12
CA PRO A 296 -11.02 17.06 54.84
C PRO A 296 -10.68 17.32 56.32
N ASP A 297 -10.56 18.59 56.75
CA ASP A 297 -10.27 19.01 58.14
C ASP A 297 -9.07 18.25 58.77
N ASN A 298 -7.90 18.30 58.10
CA ASN A 298 -6.70 17.54 58.45
C ASN A 298 -5.96 18.09 59.70
N GLU A 299 -5.14 19.14 59.52
CA GLU A 299 -4.31 19.72 60.59
C GLU A 299 -4.93 20.97 61.23
N ILE A 300 -5.82 21.65 60.50
CA ILE A 300 -6.55 22.84 60.94
C ILE A 300 -7.93 22.83 60.28
N THR A 301 -8.96 23.28 61.00
CA THR A 301 -10.33 23.37 60.47
C THR A 301 -10.58 24.72 59.79
N LEU A 302 -11.57 24.78 58.89
CA LEU A 302 -11.95 26.03 58.22
C LEU A 302 -12.29 27.15 59.21
N LEU A 303 -12.99 26.83 60.31
CA LEU A 303 -13.41 27.82 61.30
C LEU A 303 -12.21 28.34 62.11
N GLU A 304 -11.22 27.49 62.41
CA GLU A 304 -9.97 27.92 63.06
C GLU A 304 -9.12 28.84 62.16
N VAL A 305 -9.08 28.58 60.85
CA VAL A 305 -8.42 29.49 59.89
C VAL A 305 -9.09 30.88 59.92
N LEU A 306 -10.43 30.92 59.90
CA LEU A 306 -11.18 32.18 59.98
C LEU A 306 -11.04 32.87 61.34
N GLU A 307 -10.96 32.11 62.43
CA GLU A 307 -10.72 32.63 63.76
C GLU A 307 -9.33 33.28 63.86
N LYS A 308 -8.28 32.62 63.35
CA LYS A 308 -6.91 33.18 63.28
C LYS A 308 -6.86 34.44 62.43
N LEU A 309 -7.65 34.49 61.35
CA LEU A 309 -7.80 35.69 60.53
C LEU A 309 -8.43 36.85 61.32
N LYS A 310 -9.49 36.59 62.09
CA LYS A 310 -10.13 37.58 62.96
C LYS A 310 -9.20 38.05 64.08
N ALA A 311 -8.43 37.14 64.66
CA ALA A 311 -7.45 37.43 65.70
C ALA A 311 -6.22 38.22 65.19
N GLY A 312 -6.13 38.48 63.88
CA GLY A 312 -4.98 39.17 63.29
C GLY A 312 -3.70 38.33 63.33
N SER A 313 -3.81 37.01 63.41
CA SER A 313 -2.67 36.09 63.52
C SER A 313 -1.86 35.95 62.22
N TYR A 314 -2.39 36.46 61.11
CA TYR A 314 -1.73 36.44 59.80
C TYR A 314 -1.15 37.81 59.45
N PRO A 315 0.19 38.00 59.53
CA PRO A 315 0.81 39.28 59.19
C PRO A 315 0.83 39.54 57.67
N ALA A 316 0.76 38.50 56.84
CA ALA A 316 0.67 38.60 55.39
C ALA A 316 -0.27 37.52 54.79
N PRO A 317 -0.83 37.74 53.58
CA PRO A 317 -1.64 36.74 52.88
C PRO A 317 -0.93 35.39 52.64
N THR A 318 0.40 35.39 52.59
CA THR A 318 1.21 34.18 52.42
C THR A 318 1.09 33.24 53.61
N ASN A 319 1.01 33.78 54.84
CA ASN A 319 0.81 32.99 56.06
C ASN A 319 -0.59 32.38 56.11
N PHE A 320 -1.59 33.11 55.59
CA PHE A 320 -2.94 32.57 55.41
C PHE A 320 -2.92 31.39 54.42
N ALA A 321 -2.25 31.54 53.27
CA ALA A 321 -2.14 30.48 52.27
C ALA A 321 -1.47 29.20 52.82
N THR A 322 -0.45 29.33 53.68
CA THR A 322 0.18 28.19 54.37
C THR A 322 -0.81 27.43 55.26
N ASP A 323 -1.70 28.13 55.96
CA ASP A 323 -2.72 27.47 56.78
C ASP A 323 -3.88 26.91 55.92
N VAL A 324 -4.15 27.47 54.73
CA VAL A 324 -5.08 26.87 53.76
C VAL A 324 -4.54 25.55 53.19
N GLU A 325 -3.22 25.44 52.97
CA GLU A 325 -2.59 24.18 52.57
C GLU A 325 -2.70 23.11 53.67
N LYS A 326 -2.63 23.49 54.95
CA LYS A 326 -2.89 22.58 56.07
C LYS A 326 -4.35 22.15 56.19
N LEU A 327 -5.28 23.01 55.76
CA LEU A 327 -6.71 22.72 55.69
C LEU A 327 -7.01 21.71 54.57
N ASN A 328 -6.33 21.83 53.42
CA ASN A 328 -6.43 20.89 52.32
C ASN A 328 -5.06 20.74 51.62
N GLU A 329 -4.46 19.57 51.74
CA GLU A 329 -3.11 19.27 51.23
C GLU A 329 -2.99 19.39 49.70
N ASP A 330 -4.11 19.30 48.97
CA ASP A 330 -4.14 19.52 47.51
C ASP A 330 -4.10 21.02 47.14
N TRP A 331 -4.31 21.92 48.10
CA TRP A 331 -4.37 23.37 47.90
C TRP A 331 -3.05 24.02 48.34
N PHE A 332 -1.99 23.76 47.58
CA PHE A 332 -0.66 24.31 47.82
C PHE A 332 -0.67 25.83 48.04
N ALA A 333 0.07 26.32 49.03
CA ALA A 333 0.07 27.75 49.39
C ALA A 333 0.41 28.67 48.20
N THR A 334 1.36 28.26 47.36
CA THR A 334 1.75 29.03 46.16
C THR A 334 0.63 29.14 45.11
N ASP A 335 -0.19 28.09 44.99
CA ASP A 335 -1.36 28.09 44.09
C ASP A 335 -2.49 28.95 44.70
N VAL A 336 -2.71 28.85 46.02
CA VAL A 336 -3.68 29.68 46.76
C VAL A 336 -3.36 31.17 46.60
N GLU A 337 -2.10 31.57 46.79
CA GLU A 337 -1.65 32.97 46.62
C GLU A 337 -1.92 33.50 45.21
N ALA A 338 -1.54 32.74 44.19
CA ALA A 338 -1.72 33.12 42.79
C ALA A 338 -3.21 33.25 42.42
N LEU A 339 -4.05 32.34 42.91
CA LEU A 339 -5.49 32.37 42.66
C LEU A 339 -6.19 33.51 43.38
N ILE A 340 -5.83 33.78 44.64
CA ILE A 340 -6.37 34.90 45.41
C ILE A 340 -6.03 36.24 44.73
N ALA A 341 -4.78 36.40 44.27
CA ALA A 341 -4.36 37.57 43.52
C ALA A 341 -5.18 37.72 42.22
N SER A 342 -5.39 36.62 41.49
CA SER A 342 -6.19 36.63 40.25
C SER A 342 -7.69 36.85 40.46
N LEU A 343 -8.23 36.46 41.62
CA LEU A 343 -9.64 36.64 41.97
C LEU A 343 -9.93 38.07 42.49
N ASN A 344 -8.90 38.90 42.64
CA ASN A 344 -8.96 40.28 43.14
C ASN A 344 -9.64 40.38 44.51
N LEU A 345 -9.25 39.51 45.46
CA LEU A 345 -9.81 39.51 46.82
C LEU A 345 -9.08 40.51 47.72
N THR A 346 -9.82 41.33 48.45
CA THR A 346 -9.30 42.34 49.38
C THR A 346 -9.02 41.73 50.76
N TYR A 347 -7.76 41.78 51.19
CA TYR A 347 -7.37 41.29 52.51
C TYR A 347 -7.66 42.32 53.62
N PRO A 348 -8.19 41.93 54.80
CA PRO A 348 -8.71 40.60 55.16
C PRO A 348 -10.22 40.42 54.88
N ALA A 349 -10.95 41.50 54.55
CA ALA A 349 -12.41 41.51 54.54
C ALA A 349 -13.05 40.46 53.62
N ASP A 350 -12.53 40.29 52.40
CA ASP A 350 -13.10 39.35 51.43
C ASP A 350 -12.81 37.89 51.77
N TYR A 351 -11.83 37.63 52.63
CA TYR A 351 -11.40 36.28 53.02
C TYR A 351 -12.36 35.67 54.05
N PHE A 352 -13.17 36.49 54.73
CA PHE A 352 -14.23 36.00 55.61
C PHE A 352 -15.47 35.54 54.84
N LEU A 353 -15.64 35.94 53.58
CA LEU A 353 -16.86 35.72 52.82
C LEU A 353 -16.87 34.33 52.17
N ALA A 354 -17.87 33.50 52.53
CA ALA A 354 -18.00 32.13 52.05
C ALA A 354 -18.06 32.00 50.51
N GLU A 355 -18.64 32.98 49.82
CA GLU A 355 -18.68 33.04 48.35
C GLU A 355 -17.29 33.10 47.71
N ASN A 356 -16.31 33.73 48.35
CA ASN A 356 -14.95 33.84 47.81
C ASN A 356 -14.17 32.54 47.98
N TRP A 357 -14.43 31.79 49.05
CA TRP A 357 -13.91 30.44 49.19
C TRP A 357 -14.51 29.47 48.16
N GLU A 358 -15.80 29.59 47.84
CA GLU A 358 -16.39 28.79 46.74
C GLU A 358 -15.75 29.14 45.38
N ARG A 359 -15.43 30.43 45.15
CA ARG A 359 -14.67 30.86 43.95
C ARG A 359 -13.26 30.26 43.92
N LEU A 360 -12.56 30.26 45.05
CA LEU A 360 -11.24 29.65 45.20
C LEU A 360 -11.30 28.13 44.92
N ARG A 361 -12.24 27.42 45.53
CA ARG A 361 -12.47 25.98 45.28
C ARG A 361 -12.74 25.70 43.79
N ARG A 362 -13.56 26.53 43.14
CA ARG A 362 -13.86 26.39 41.71
C ARG A 362 -12.62 26.64 40.84
N ALA A 363 -11.70 27.51 41.26
CA ALA A 363 -10.44 27.69 40.56
C ALA A 363 -9.55 26.44 40.68
N PHE A 364 -9.45 25.81 41.85
CA PHE A 364 -8.73 24.54 42.03
C PHE A 364 -9.27 23.39 41.17
N TYR A 365 -10.58 23.35 40.92
CA TYR A 365 -11.16 22.41 39.94
C TYR A 365 -10.56 22.56 38.53
N PHE A 366 -10.25 23.78 38.09
CA PHE A 366 -9.62 24.01 36.79
C PHE A 366 -8.14 23.63 36.78
N LEU A 367 -7.43 23.80 37.89
CA LEU A 367 -6.04 23.33 38.05
C LEU A 367 -5.97 21.82 37.86
N ASP A 368 -6.83 21.07 38.55
CA ASP A 368 -6.92 19.62 38.39
C ASP A 368 -7.36 19.24 36.98
N SER A 369 -8.42 19.86 36.45
CA SER A 369 -8.96 19.57 35.10
C SER A 369 -7.89 19.70 34.01
N LEU A 370 -7.05 20.72 34.10
CA LEU A 370 -5.99 21.02 33.13
C LEU A 370 -4.65 20.36 33.48
N ASN A 371 -4.55 19.68 34.64
CA ASN A 371 -3.30 19.13 35.18
C ASN A 371 -2.19 20.20 35.26
N ALA A 372 -2.53 21.37 35.77
CA ALA A 372 -1.68 22.56 35.72
C ALA A 372 -1.71 23.33 37.05
N LYS A 373 -0.62 24.03 37.34
CA LYS A 373 -0.51 24.94 38.49
C LYS A 373 -1.21 26.28 38.24
N ALA A 374 -1.56 27.01 39.30
CA ALA A 374 -2.37 28.23 39.26
C ALA A 374 -1.84 29.26 38.25
N ILE A 375 -0.53 29.52 38.27
CA ILE A 375 0.12 30.49 37.37
C ILE A 375 -0.18 30.18 35.89
N ARG A 376 -0.22 28.89 35.51
CA ARG A 376 -0.50 28.47 34.14
C ARG A 376 -1.98 28.61 33.80
N VAL A 377 -2.87 28.20 34.71
CA VAL A 377 -4.32 28.32 34.52
C VAL A 377 -4.75 29.77 34.40
N VAL A 378 -4.20 30.66 35.24
CA VAL A 378 -4.45 32.11 35.16
C VAL A 378 -4.02 32.67 33.80
N ARG A 379 -2.89 32.20 33.26
CA ARG A 379 -2.45 32.58 31.91
C ARG A 379 -3.41 32.11 30.81
N PHE A 380 -4.00 30.92 30.95
CA PHE A 380 -5.02 30.43 30.01
C PHE A 380 -6.36 31.18 30.11
N ALA A 381 -6.63 31.86 31.23
CA ALA A 381 -7.82 32.69 31.41
C ALA A 381 -7.67 34.10 30.78
N ALA A 382 -6.55 34.41 30.13
CA ALA A 382 -6.36 35.67 29.43
C ALA A 382 -7.34 35.85 28.25
N ALA A 383 -7.62 37.10 27.88
CA ALA A 383 -8.55 37.42 26.78
C ALA A 383 -8.13 36.85 25.41
N ALA A 384 -6.84 36.59 25.22
CA ALA A 384 -6.30 35.96 24.03
C ALA A 384 -5.24 34.91 24.41
N MET A 385 -5.23 33.77 23.73
CA MET A 385 -4.21 32.73 23.86
C MET A 385 -3.20 32.83 22.72
N ALA A 386 -1.92 32.67 23.03
CA ALA A 386 -0.84 32.59 22.03
C ALA A 386 -0.56 31.15 21.59
N PHE A 387 0.22 30.99 20.52
CA PHE A 387 0.66 29.68 20.02
C PHE A 387 1.36 28.85 21.10
N GLU A 388 2.23 29.48 21.90
CA GLU A 388 2.93 28.81 23.00
C GLU A 388 1.99 28.32 24.10
N ASP A 389 0.87 29.01 24.32
CA ASP A 389 -0.12 28.59 25.33
C ASP A 389 -0.88 27.34 24.86
N ALA A 390 -1.25 27.29 23.57
CA ALA A 390 -1.88 26.12 22.97
C ALA A 390 -0.94 24.90 22.95
N LYS A 391 0.36 25.11 22.70
CA LYS A 391 1.37 24.05 22.77
C LYS A 391 1.49 23.48 24.19
N GLN A 392 1.59 24.34 25.20
CA GLN A 392 1.66 23.92 26.59
C GLN A 392 0.39 23.19 27.03
N LEU A 393 -0.80 23.67 26.66
CA LEU A 393 -2.05 22.98 26.96
C LEU A 393 -2.06 21.55 26.39
N LYS A 394 -1.56 21.37 25.16
CA LYS A 394 -1.41 20.04 24.54
C LYS A 394 -0.47 19.13 25.34
N GLU A 395 0.65 19.66 25.82
CA GLU A 395 1.63 18.92 26.62
C GLU A 395 1.06 18.51 28.00
N LEU A 396 0.30 19.41 28.64
CA LEU A 396 -0.36 19.15 29.92
C LEU A 396 -1.45 18.08 29.81
N LEU A 397 -2.29 18.16 28.77
CA LEU A 397 -3.31 17.14 28.49
C LEU A 397 -2.66 15.78 28.17
N ARG A 398 -1.57 15.76 27.39
CA ARG A 398 -0.80 14.54 27.13
C ARG A 398 -0.23 13.94 28.42
N SER A 399 0.28 14.78 29.32
CA SER A 399 0.77 14.35 30.64
C SER A 399 -0.36 13.76 31.49
N LYS A 400 -1.56 14.38 31.47
CA LYS A 400 -2.71 13.95 32.26
C LYS A 400 -3.25 12.58 31.85
N PHE A 401 -3.45 12.35 30.56
CA PHE A 401 -4.12 11.14 30.06
C PHE A 401 -3.17 9.97 29.77
N GLY A 402 -1.85 10.21 29.80
CA GLY A 402 -0.86 9.23 29.39
C GLY A 402 -0.80 9.02 27.87
N THR A 403 0.27 8.39 27.39
CA THR A 403 0.59 8.34 25.94
C THR A 403 -0.48 7.62 25.10
N GLU A 404 -0.99 6.48 25.57
CA GLU A 404 -1.92 5.63 24.80
C GLU A 404 -3.29 6.31 24.60
N THR A 405 -3.94 6.71 25.69
CA THR A 405 -5.21 7.45 25.65
C THR A 405 -5.09 8.77 24.89
N TRP A 406 -3.97 9.48 25.07
CA TRP A 406 -3.71 10.72 24.35
C TRP A 406 -3.64 10.52 22.83
N LEU A 407 -3.08 9.42 22.33
CA LEU A 407 -3.01 9.19 20.87
C LEU A 407 -4.40 9.01 20.26
N ILE A 408 -5.32 8.35 20.96
CA ILE A 408 -6.71 8.17 20.52
C ILE A 408 -7.42 9.53 20.50
N LEU A 409 -7.46 10.23 21.64
CA LEU A 409 -8.12 11.53 21.76
C LEU A 409 -7.50 12.59 20.84
N SER A 410 -6.17 12.60 20.71
CA SER A 410 -5.47 13.49 19.80
C SER A 410 -5.82 13.19 18.35
N THR A 411 -6.14 11.95 17.97
CA THR A 411 -6.55 11.64 16.60
C THR A 411 -7.89 12.29 16.31
N GLU A 412 -8.91 12.08 17.16
CA GLU A 412 -10.23 12.70 17.02
C GLU A 412 -10.15 14.23 16.96
N ILE A 413 -9.36 14.84 17.85
CA ILE A 413 -9.16 16.30 17.86
C ILE A 413 -8.44 16.76 16.58
N GLN A 414 -7.38 16.05 16.16
CA GLN A 414 -6.61 16.44 14.98
C GLN A 414 -7.38 16.21 13.69
N ASP A 415 -8.29 15.24 13.61
CA ASP A 415 -9.10 14.98 12.42
C ASP A 415 -10.00 16.17 12.08
N VAL A 416 -10.71 16.70 13.07
CA VAL A 416 -11.50 17.94 12.92
C VAL A 416 -10.60 19.13 12.53
N LEU A 417 -9.41 19.23 13.11
CA LEU A 417 -8.48 20.32 12.80
C LEU A 417 -7.82 20.17 11.42
N ARG A 418 -7.55 18.95 10.96
CA ARG A 418 -6.95 18.67 9.64
C ARG A 418 -7.88 19.13 8.54
N GLU A 419 -9.18 18.86 8.66
CA GLU A 419 -10.19 19.30 7.68
C GLU A 419 -10.31 20.81 7.65
N ARG A 420 -10.38 21.47 8.83
CA ARG A 420 -10.36 22.94 8.89
C ARG A 420 -9.09 23.55 8.30
N LYS A 421 -7.93 22.94 8.55
CA LYS A 421 -6.65 23.39 7.98
C LYS A 421 -6.61 23.19 6.48
N ARG A 422 -7.07 22.05 5.98
CA ARG A 422 -7.20 21.74 4.55
C ARG A 422 -8.07 22.79 3.89
N ASP A 423 -9.27 23.06 4.40
CA ASP A 423 -10.19 24.04 3.84
C ASP A 423 -9.59 25.45 3.82
N ALA A 424 -8.93 25.84 4.92
CA ALA A 424 -8.24 27.13 5.01
C ALA A 424 -7.06 27.24 4.03
N LEU A 425 -6.25 26.18 3.88
CA LEU A 425 -5.12 26.14 2.95
C LEU A 425 -5.59 26.12 1.49
N SER A 426 -6.62 25.34 1.17
CA SER A 426 -7.23 25.32 -0.16
C SER A 426 -7.79 26.69 -0.54
N ALA A 427 -8.52 27.35 0.38
CA ALA A 427 -9.00 28.71 0.18
C ALA A 427 -7.85 29.72 0.00
N TYR A 428 -6.79 29.61 0.80
CA TYR A 428 -5.59 30.44 0.66
C TYR A 428 -4.90 30.26 -0.70
N LEU A 429 -4.74 29.02 -1.16
CA LEU A 429 -4.12 28.67 -2.43
C LEU A 429 -4.92 29.19 -3.63
N LEU A 430 -6.25 29.14 -3.57
CA LEU A 430 -7.14 29.64 -4.63
C LEU A 430 -7.10 31.18 -4.80
N ILE A 431 -6.73 31.92 -3.75
CA ILE A 431 -6.58 33.38 -3.80
C ILE A 431 -5.20 33.79 -4.35
N GLN A 432 -4.24 32.87 -4.40
CA GLN A 432 -2.92 33.17 -4.97
C GLN A 432 -3.00 33.35 -6.49
N PRO A 433 -2.04 34.07 -7.10
CA PRO A 433 -1.95 34.17 -8.55
C PRO A 433 -1.90 32.78 -9.20
N LYS A 434 -2.73 32.56 -10.22
CA LYS A 434 -2.74 31.31 -10.99
C LYS A 434 -1.33 30.98 -11.49
N PRO A 435 -0.81 29.77 -11.26
CA PRO A 435 0.44 29.32 -11.85
C PRO A 435 0.42 29.38 -13.40
N ALA A 436 1.57 29.70 -14.00
CA ALA A 436 1.67 29.76 -15.46
C ALA A 436 1.41 28.39 -16.11
N ASP A 437 1.81 27.33 -15.42
CA ASP A 437 1.75 25.91 -15.78
C ASP A 437 0.46 25.22 -15.28
N ALA A 438 -0.57 25.96 -14.87
CA ALA A 438 -1.85 25.37 -14.44
C ALA A 438 -2.54 24.62 -15.60
N PRO A 439 -2.75 23.29 -15.52
CA PRO A 439 -3.17 22.48 -16.66
C PRO A 439 -4.60 22.78 -17.13
N THR A 440 -5.49 23.18 -16.23
CA THR A 440 -6.88 23.56 -16.57
C THR A 440 -7.01 24.95 -17.19
N LYS A 441 -5.90 25.73 -17.23
CA LYS A 441 -5.86 27.16 -17.58
C LYS A 441 -6.70 28.05 -16.63
N LYS A 442 -7.30 27.48 -15.58
CA LYS A 442 -8.16 28.13 -14.56
C LYS A 442 -7.57 27.94 -13.15
N TRP A 443 -8.09 28.69 -12.16
CA TRP A 443 -7.66 28.63 -10.75
C TRP A 443 -8.78 29.11 -9.83
N GLU A 444 -9.95 28.50 -9.96
CA GLU A 444 -11.19 29.00 -9.36
C GLU A 444 -11.72 28.06 -8.27
N ASN A 445 -11.42 26.76 -8.36
CA ASN A 445 -11.97 25.77 -7.44
C ASN A 445 -10.99 24.63 -7.14
N THR A 446 -11.35 23.78 -6.19
CA THR A 446 -10.57 22.64 -5.71
C THR A 446 -10.22 21.63 -6.81
N ASN A 447 -10.98 21.53 -7.90
CA ASN A 447 -10.61 20.68 -9.04
C ASN A 447 -9.37 21.19 -9.78
N ASP A 448 -9.16 22.52 -9.80
CA ASP A 448 -7.94 23.11 -10.38
C ASP A 448 -6.71 22.76 -9.52
N LEU A 449 -6.86 22.78 -8.20
CA LEU A 449 -5.82 22.33 -7.26
C LEU A 449 -5.55 20.83 -7.40
N TYR A 450 -6.59 20.00 -7.53
CA TYR A 450 -6.48 18.56 -7.76
C TYR A 450 -5.73 18.25 -9.06
N ALA A 451 -6.08 18.94 -10.14
CA ALA A 451 -5.42 18.79 -11.43
C ALA A 451 -3.94 19.18 -11.37
N TYR A 452 -3.60 20.24 -10.64
CA TYR A 452 -2.23 20.76 -10.54
C TYR A 452 -1.35 19.94 -9.58
N TYR A 453 -1.83 19.66 -8.36
CA TYR A 453 -1.07 18.93 -7.35
C TYR A 453 -1.17 17.40 -7.48
N LEU A 454 -2.02 16.90 -8.38
CA LEU A 454 -2.25 15.47 -8.62
C LEU A 454 -2.65 14.71 -7.35
N LEU A 455 -3.33 15.40 -6.45
CA LEU A 455 -3.75 14.90 -5.14
C LEU A 455 -5.10 15.52 -4.81
N ASP A 456 -6.00 14.68 -4.30
CA ASP A 456 -7.34 15.12 -3.90
C ASP A 456 -7.27 15.97 -2.62
N VAL A 457 -7.46 17.27 -2.81
CA VAL A 457 -7.44 18.29 -1.74
C VAL A 457 -8.71 18.32 -0.91
N GLU A 458 -9.72 17.49 -1.25
CA GLU A 458 -11.00 17.36 -0.53
C GLU A 458 -11.11 16.05 0.26
N MET A 459 -10.06 15.22 0.29
CA MET A 459 -10.03 14.00 1.09
C MET A 459 -10.27 14.28 2.58
N CYS A 460 -11.12 13.45 3.20
CA CYS A 460 -11.34 13.45 4.65
C CYS A 460 -10.07 13.01 5.40
N SER A 461 -10.00 13.35 6.68
CA SER A 461 -9.00 12.83 7.62
C SER A 461 -9.03 11.30 7.76
N CYS A 462 -10.18 10.68 7.46
CA CYS A 462 -10.45 9.25 7.62
C CYS A 462 -9.77 8.32 6.61
N GLN A 463 -9.35 8.83 5.45
CA GLN A 463 -8.84 8.01 4.36
C GLN A 463 -7.31 7.85 4.45
N LEU A 464 -6.86 6.81 5.16
CA LEU A 464 -5.45 6.53 5.36
C LEU A 464 -4.80 5.92 4.10
N THR A 465 -3.70 6.52 3.63
CA THR A 465 -2.90 6.02 2.51
C THR A 465 -1.41 6.07 2.84
N SER A 466 -0.63 5.16 2.25
CA SER A 466 0.83 5.23 2.37
C SER A 466 1.39 6.25 1.38
N ARG A 467 2.54 6.86 1.70
CA ARG A 467 3.19 7.85 0.80
C ARG A 467 3.52 7.26 -0.58
N LEU A 468 3.87 5.97 -0.65
CA LEU A 468 4.16 5.28 -1.90
C LEU A 468 2.89 5.04 -2.72
N VAL A 469 1.80 4.64 -2.08
CA VAL A 469 0.51 4.45 -2.76
C VAL A 469 0.01 5.79 -3.29
N GLN A 470 0.05 6.85 -2.48
CA GLN A 470 -0.33 8.19 -2.92
C GLN A 470 0.55 8.68 -4.08
N GLY A 471 1.88 8.55 -3.98
CA GLY A 471 2.79 8.95 -5.05
C GLY A 471 2.53 8.17 -6.35
N SER A 472 2.28 6.86 -6.26
CA SER A 472 1.91 6.06 -7.43
C SER A 472 0.57 6.47 -8.03
N GLY A 473 -0.40 6.85 -7.20
CA GLY A 473 -1.70 7.36 -7.62
C GLY A 473 -1.59 8.71 -8.34
N SER A 474 -0.77 9.62 -7.82
CA SER A 474 -0.49 10.91 -8.48
C SER A 474 0.14 10.74 -9.86
N VAL A 475 1.11 9.82 -10.00
CA VAL A 475 1.71 9.51 -11.32
C VAL A 475 0.69 8.86 -12.26
N GLN A 476 -0.13 7.93 -11.76
CA GLN A 476 -1.18 7.30 -12.57
C GLN A 476 -2.21 8.31 -13.06
N LEU A 477 -2.63 9.23 -12.19
CA LEU A 477 -3.54 10.31 -12.52
C LEU A 477 -2.93 11.23 -13.59
N PHE A 478 -1.67 11.64 -13.42
CA PHE A 478 -0.96 12.46 -14.40
C PHE A 478 -0.93 11.82 -15.78
N VAL A 479 -0.47 10.57 -15.87
CA VAL A 479 -0.40 9.85 -17.15
C VAL A 479 -1.79 9.72 -17.77
N GLN A 480 -2.82 9.43 -16.98
CA GLN A 480 -4.20 9.37 -17.48
C GLN A 480 -4.69 10.72 -18.03
N ARG A 481 -4.34 11.83 -17.36
CA ARG A 481 -4.66 13.18 -17.83
C ARG A 481 -3.93 13.51 -19.15
N CYS A 482 -2.68 13.05 -19.33
CA CYS A 482 -1.99 13.12 -20.62
C CYS A 482 -2.77 12.38 -21.72
N PHE A 483 -3.19 11.13 -21.46
CA PHE A 483 -3.99 10.35 -22.43
C PHE A 483 -5.32 11.00 -22.80
N MET A 484 -5.89 11.81 -21.91
CA MET A 484 -7.14 12.55 -22.13
C MET A 484 -6.93 13.92 -22.77
N GLY A 485 -5.68 14.35 -23.01
CA GLY A 485 -5.37 15.69 -23.51
C GLY A 485 -5.74 16.81 -22.52
N LEU A 486 -5.69 16.53 -21.22
CA LEU A 486 -6.01 17.49 -20.14
C LEU A 486 -4.79 18.17 -19.53
N GLU A 487 -3.59 17.79 -19.98
CA GLU A 487 -2.33 18.46 -19.65
C GLU A 487 -2.00 19.52 -20.72
N LEU A 488 -0.97 20.34 -20.48
CA LEU A 488 -0.58 21.41 -21.41
C LEU A 488 -0.32 20.87 -22.83
N ASP A 489 -0.56 21.75 -23.82
CA ASP A 489 -0.55 21.43 -25.26
C ASP A 489 0.82 20.87 -25.76
N ASP A 490 1.88 20.98 -24.94
CA ASP A 490 3.23 20.50 -25.22
C ASP A 490 3.41 18.98 -24.94
N VAL A 491 2.45 18.32 -24.28
CA VAL A 491 2.53 16.89 -23.94
C VAL A 491 1.89 16.04 -25.05
N GLU A 492 2.71 15.56 -25.97
CA GLU A 492 2.25 14.71 -27.09
C GLU A 492 2.26 13.21 -26.73
N VAL A 493 1.08 12.58 -26.67
CA VAL A 493 0.95 11.13 -26.40
C VAL A 493 1.01 10.33 -27.71
N LYS A 494 2.15 9.70 -27.98
CA LYS A 494 2.38 8.83 -29.15
C LYS A 494 2.34 7.35 -28.76
N ALA A 495 1.15 6.79 -28.53
CA ALA A 495 1.01 5.41 -28.07
C ALA A 495 0.96 4.37 -29.20
N ASP A 496 0.51 4.76 -30.40
CA ASP A 496 0.25 3.87 -31.55
C ASP A 496 1.08 4.28 -32.79
N GLY A 497 1.32 3.32 -33.69
CA GLY A 497 2.09 3.52 -34.94
C GLY A 497 3.58 3.16 -34.86
N ALA A 498 4.27 3.18 -36.01
CA ALA A 498 5.69 2.81 -36.15
C ALA A 498 6.65 3.73 -35.37
N ASN A 499 6.22 4.98 -35.13
CA ASN A 499 6.97 6.01 -34.40
C ASN A 499 6.48 6.20 -32.95
N GLY A 500 5.64 5.29 -32.44
CA GLY A 500 5.10 5.38 -31.07
C GLY A 500 6.18 5.15 -30.00
N ASP A 501 6.14 5.95 -28.92
CA ASP A 501 7.05 5.76 -27.79
C ASP A 501 6.68 4.48 -27.03
N SER A 502 7.67 3.62 -26.84
CA SER A 502 7.56 2.40 -26.03
C SER A 502 7.00 2.65 -24.62
N ALA A 503 7.30 3.81 -24.01
CA ALA A 503 6.83 4.17 -22.68
C ALA A 503 5.30 4.35 -22.62
N TRP A 504 4.71 5.08 -23.59
CA TRP A 504 3.26 5.26 -23.68
C TRP A 504 2.55 3.93 -23.97
N ARG A 505 3.11 3.08 -24.84
CA ARG A 505 2.51 1.79 -25.21
C ARG A 505 2.43 0.81 -24.03
N TRP A 506 3.43 0.81 -23.14
CA TRP A 506 3.42 -0.07 -21.97
C TRP A 506 2.37 0.32 -20.93
N TRP A 507 1.87 1.55 -20.96
CA TRP A 507 0.87 2.02 -20.01
C TRP A 507 -0.37 1.13 -19.92
N LYS A 508 -0.77 0.49 -21.04
CA LYS A 508 -1.92 -0.44 -21.11
C LYS A 508 -1.93 -1.48 -19.98
N TRP A 509 -0.77 -2.02 -19.64
CA TRP A 509 -0.62 -3.00 -18.54
C TRP A 509 0.07 -2.40 -17.31
N MET A 510 0.82 -1.30 -17.42
CA MET A 510 1.46 -0.63 -16.28
C MET A 510 0.50 0.19 -15.41
N ARG A 511 -0.63 0.67 -15.97
CA ARG A 511 -1.60 1.54 -15.28
C ARG A 511 -2.21 0.96 -14.00
N LYS A 512 -2.10 -0.35 -13.78
CA LYS A 512 -2.56 -1.04 -12.57
C LYS A 512 -1.40 -1.79 -11.95
N TYR A 513 -1.07 -1.49 -10.69
CA TYR A 513 0.03 -2.13 -9.98
C TYR A 513 -0.03 -3.67 -10.02
N ARG A 514 -1.20 -4.28 -9.80
CA ARG A 514 -1.36 -5.75 -9.83
C ARG A 514 -1.07 -6.38 -11.20
N VAL A 515 -1.43 -5.67 -12.27
CA VAL A 515 -1.19 -6.14 -13.65
C VAL A 515 0.29 -5.98 -13.99
N TRP A 516 0.90 -4.88 -13.58
CA TRP A 516 2.35 -4.68 -13.68
C TRP A 516 3.13 -5.76 -12.92
N GLU A 517 2.74 -6.03 -11.67
CA GLU A 517 3.34 -7.05 -10.80
C GLU A 517 3.28 -8.42 -11.46
N ALA A 518 2.10 -8.84 -11.95
CA ALA A 518 1.93 -10.10 -12.65
C ALA A 518 2.82 -10.19 -13.89
N ASN A 519 2.88 -9.13 -14.72
CA ASN A 519 3.75 -9.12 -15.89
C ASN A 519 5.25 -9.22 -15.54
N ARG A 520 5.69 -8.60 -14.44
CA ARG A 520 7.08 -8.75 -13.96
C ARG A 520 7.35 -10.17 -13.43
N LYS A 521 6.38 -10.77 -12.74
CA LYS A 521 6.50 -12.15 -12.24
C LYS A 521 6.55 -13.17 -13.37
N VAL A 522 5.73 -13.03 -14.41
CA VAL A 522 5.77 -13.89 -15.61
C VAL A 522 7.14 -13.81 -16.30
N PHE A 523 7.75 -12.63 -16.34
CA PHE A 523 9.08 -12.45 -16.93
C PHE A 523 10.20 -13.06 -16.09
N LEU A 524 10.16 -12.88 -14.76
CA LEU A 524 11.21 -13.34 -13.85
C LEU A 524 11.11 -14.84 -13.50
N TRP A 525 9.88 -15.36 -13.40
CA TRP A 525 9.57 -16.73 -12.98
C TRP A 525 8.54 -17.36 -13.90
N PRO A 526 8.84 -17.53 -15.20
CA PRO A 526 7.92 -18.13 -16.17
C PRO A 526 7.47 -19.55 -15.76
N GLU A 527 8.29 -20.29 -15.01
CA GLU A 527 8.00 -21.62 -14.50
C GLU A 527 6.77 -21.66 -13.57
N ASN A 528 6.47 -20.58 -12.87
CA ASN A 528 5.28 -20.50 -12.00
C ASN A 528 3.98 -20.31 -12.79
N TRP A 529 4.08 -19.96 -14.08
CA TRP A 529 2.93 -19.60 -14.93
C TRP A 529 2.83 -20.50 -16.18
N ILE A 530 3.81 -21.38 -16.40
CA ILE A 530 3.80 -22.29 -17.54
C ILE A 530 2.91 -23.49 -17.22
N GLU A 531 1.75 -23.52 -17.87
CA GLU A 531 0.87 -24.68 -17.88
C GLU A 531 0.87 -25.29 -19.29
N PRO A 532 1.28 -26.56 -19.48
CA PRO A 532 1.35 -27.18 -20.80
C PRO A 532 0.02 -27.08 -21.57
N GLU A 533 -1.10 -27.15 -20.85
CA GLU A 533 -2.46 -27.07 -21.37
C GLU A 533 -2.85 -25.66 -21.87
N LEU A 534 -2.24 -24.61 -21.33
CA LEU A 534 -2.52 -23.21 -21.71
C LEU A 534 -1.58 -22.68 -22.80
N LYS A 535 -0.61 -23.50 -23.24
CA LYS A 535 0.31 -23.15 -24.32
C LYS A 535 -0.47 -22.83 -25.60
N LYS A 536 -0.34 -21.60 -26.11
CA LYS A 536 -1.10 -21.12 -27.29
C LYS A 536 -0.62 -21.74 -28.60
N ASP A 537 0.67 -22.06 -28.68
CA ASP A 537 1.39 -22.56 -29.84
C ASP A 537 1.62 -24.09 -29.76
N LYS A 538 0.61 -24.83 -29.30
CA LYS A 538 0.59 -26.31 -29.37
C LYS A 538 0.60 -26.79 -30.82
N SER A 539 1.43 -27.78 -31.14
CA SER A 539 1.38 -28.48 -32.43
C SER A 539 0.07 -29.26 -32.59
N SER A 540 -0.32 -29.55 -33.83
CA SER A 540 -1.46 -30.44 -34.10
C SER A 540 -1.29 -31.78 -33.39
N PHE A 541 -0.09 -32.37 -33.46
CA PHE A 541 0.20 -33.65 -32.82
C PHE A 541 0.07 -33.61 -31.30
N PHE A 542 0.47 -32.50 -30.65
CA PHE A 542 0.30 -32.35 -29.21
C PHE A 542 -1.17 -32.18 -28.80
N LYS A 543 -1.97 -31.48 -29.62
CA LYS A 543 -3.42 -31.38 -29.40
C LYS A 543 -4.11 -32.73 -29.56
N ASP A 544 -3.69 -33.53 -30.53
CA ASP A 544 -4.20 -34.89 -30.71
C ASP A 544 -3.86 -35.76 -29.48
N LEU A 545 -2.61 -35.71 -29.00
CA LEU A 545 -2.18 -36.40 -27.78
C LEU A 545 -3.00 -35.97 -26.56
N GLU A 546 -3.20 -34.66 -26.35
CA GLU A 546 -4.03 -34.12 -25.28
C GLU A 546 -5.48 -34.62 -25.39
N ASN A 547 -6.06 -34.61 -26.58
CA ASN A 547 -7.42 -35.11 -26.82
C ASN A 547 -7.53 -36.61 -26.55
N GLU A 548 -6.55 -37.41 -26.97
CA GLU A 548 -6.51 -38.87 -26.77
C GLU A 548 -6.40 -39.22 -25.28
N LEU A 549 -5.55 -38.50 -24.54
CA LEU A 549 -5.41 -38.65 -23.09
C LEU A 549 -6.66 -38.17 -22.32
N LEU A 550 -7.37 -37.14 -22.81
CA LEU A 550 -8.60 -36.63 -22.18
C LEU A 550 -9.83 -37.52 -22.41
N GLN A 551 -9.88 -38.25 -23.54
CA GLN A 551 -11.02 -39.10 -23.91
C GLN A 551 -10.96 -40.49 -23.27
N ASN A 552 -9.77 -41.04 -23.09
CA ASN A 552 -9.56 -42.38 -22.56
C ASN A 552 -9.34 -42.36 -21.04
N GLU A 553 -9.58 -43.50 -20.37
CA GLU A 553 -9.18 -43.67 -18.97
C GLU A 553 -7.65 -43.65 -18.86
N ILE A 554 -7.11 -42.90 -17.90
CA ILE A 554 -5.66 -42.79 -17.68
C ILE A 554 -5.15 -44.07 -17.00
N ASN A 555 -4.56 -44.97 -17.78
CA ASN A 555 -3.82 -46.14 -17.31
C ASN A 555 -2.53 -46.34 -18.13
N GLN A 556 -1.69 -47.31 -17.77
CA GLN A 556 -0.39 -47.47 -18.42
C GLN A 556 -0.51 -47.77 -19.93
N ASP A 557 -1.41 -48.67 -20.31
CA ASP A 557 -1.54 -49.11 -21.70
C ASP A 557 -2.08 -47.98 -22.60
N THR A 558 -3.09 -47.23 -22.13
CA THR A 558 -3.67 -46.11 -22.89
C THR A 558 -2.69 -44.95 -23.05
N VAL A 559 -1.88 -44.66 -22.02
CA VAL A 559 -0.82 -43.64 -22.09
C VAL A 559 0.30 -44.07 -23.03
N GLU A 560 0.67 -45.36 -23.01
CA GLU A 560 1.67 -45.92 -23.92
C GLU A 560 1.24 -45.82 -25.37
N GLU A 561 0.02 -46.23 -25.67
CA GLU A 561 -0.57 -46.14 -27.00
C GLU A 561 -0.63 -44.69 -27.50
N ALA A 562 -1.13 -43.76 -26.67
CA ALA A 562 -1.20 -42.34 -27.04
C ALA A 562 0.18 -41.73 -27.33
N PHE A 563 1.19 -42.13 -26.56
CA PHE A 563 2.56 -41.67 -26.77
C PHE A 563 3.22 -42.29 -28.01
N ILE A 564 2.96 -43.58 -28.30
CA ILE A 564 3.39 -44.23 -29.54
C ILE A 564 2.78 -43.52 -30.75
N ASN A 565 1.47 -43.29 -30.73
CA ASN A 565 0.75 -42.56 -31.79
C ASN A 565 1.34 -41.16 -32.02
N TYR A 566 1.72 -40.45 -30.95
CA TYR A 566 2.42 -39.18 -31.04
C TYR A 566 3.81 -39.29 -31.70
N LEU A 567 4.61 -40.29 -31.30
CA LEU A 567 5.95 -40.52 -31.84
C LEU A 567 5.92 -40.95 -33.32
N GLU A 568 4.97 -41.78 -33.73
CA GLU A 568 4.79 -42.17 -35.14
C GLU A 568 4.49 -40.95 -36.03
N LYS A 569 3.59 -40.05 -35.56
CA LYS A 569 3.32 -38.77 -36.25
C LYS A 569 4.56 -37.88 -36.31
N LEU A 570 5.36 -37.86 -35.24
CA LEU A 570 6.60 -37.08 -35.18
C LEU A 570 7.68 -37.64 -36.12
N ASP A 571 7.84 -38.95 -36.18
CA ASP A 571 8.76 -39.65 -37.09
C ASP A 571 8.39 -39.37 -38.55
N GLY A 572 7.09 -39.42 -38.88
CA GLY A 572 6.57 -39.11 -40.21
C GLY A 572 6.90 -37.69 -40.72
N VAL A 573 7.21 -36.74 -39.82
CA VAL A 573 7.66 -35.38 -40.19
C VAL A 573 9.12 -35.09 -39.81
N ALA A 574 9.84 -36.06 -39.27
CA ALA A 574 11.20 -35.87 -38.76
C ALA A 574 12.25 -35.77 -39.86
N GLN A 575 11.97 -36.27 -41.07
CA GLN A 575 12.86 -36.17 -42.23
C GLN A 575 12.08 -35.83 -43.50
N LEU A 576 11.28 -34.76 -43.48
CA LEU A 576 10.63 -34.28 -44.70
C LEU A 576 11.68 -33.73 -45.68
N GLU A 577 11.49 -34.02 -46.95
CA GLU A 577 12.24 -33.41 -48.04
C GLU A 577 11.66 -32.02 -48.31
N ILE A 578 12.47 -30.97 -48.27
CA ILE A 578 11.99 -29.62 -48.60
C ILE A 578 11.60 -29.56 -50.07
N ALA A 579 10.34 -29.31 -50.35
CA ALA A 579 9.81 -29.18 -51.71
C ALA A 579 10.01 -27.76 -52.27
N GLY A 580 9.93 -26.74 -51.41
CA GLY A 580 10.16 -25.34 -51.78
C GLY A 580 9.99 -24.41 -50.58
N PHE A 581 10.52 -23.20 -50.68
CA PHE A 581 10.33 -22.16 -49.65
C PHE A 581 10.36 -20.75 -50.24
N TYR A 582 9.75 -19.80 -49.52
CA TYR A 582 9.68 -18.39 -49.91
C TYR A 582 9.92 -17.47 -48.71
N GLN A 583 10.70 -16.42 -48.88
CA GLN A 583 10.96 -15.41 -47.86
C GLN A 583 10.08 -14.19 -48.11
N GLU A 584 9.16 -13.94 -47.18
CA GLU A 584 8.25 -12.79 -47.22
C GLU A 584 9.02 -11.49 -46.93
N ASP A 585 8.92 -10.54 -47.85
CA ASP A 585 9.62 -9.26 -47.79
C ASP A 585 8.71 -8.04 -47.49
N ASP A 586 7.39 -8.19 -47.44
CA ASP A 586 6.41 -7.08 -47.31
C ASP A 586 5.75 -7.00 -45.90
N GLY A 587 6.42 -7.54 -44.88
CA GLY A 587 5.93 -7.56 -43.49
C GLY A 587 6.85 -6.86 -42.48
N ASP A 588 6.29 -6.40 -41.36
CA ASP A 588 7.03 -5.82 -40.21
C ASP A 588 8.09 -6.78 -39.63
N ASN A 589 7.96 -8.09 -39.91
CA ASN A 589 8.92 -9.12 -39.58
C ASN A 589 9.11 -10.00 -40.83
N ALA A 590 10.36 -10.32 -41.19
CA ALA A 590 10.63 -11.26 -42.28
C ALA A 590 10.23 -12.68 -41.85
N ILE A 591 9.47 -13.37 -42.69
CA ILE A 591 8.99 -14.74 -42.44
C ILE A 591 9.45 -15.62 -43.59
N ILE A 592 9.98 -16.80 -43.27
CA ILE A 592 10.32 -17.82 -44.26
C ILE A 592 9.25 -18.90 -44.23
N HIS A 593 8.51 -19.03 -45.32
CA HIS A 593 7.50 -20.06 -45.56
C HIS A 593 8.17 -21.29 -46.15
N VAL A 594 8.06 -22.44 -45.48
CA VAL A 594 8.74 -23.68 -45.89
C VAL A 594 7.74 -24.80 -46.09
N PHE A 595 7.89 -25.50 -47.21
CA PHE A 595 7.08 -26.65 -47.55
C PHE A 595 7.94 -27.90 -47.64
N GLY A 596 7.56 -28.92 -46.90
CA GLY A 596 8.21 -30.23 -46.88
C GLY A 596 7.27 -31.31 -47.39
N ARG A 597 7.82 -32.43 -47.85
CA ARG A 597 7.05 -33.60 -48.28
C ARG A 597 7.66 -34.90 -47.76
N THR A 598 6.85 -35.95 -47.69
CA THR A 598 7.31 -37.29 -47.30
C THR A 598 8.18 -37.92 -48.40
N ALA A 599 9.26 -38.60 -48.01
CA ALA A 599 10.08 -39.40 -48.92
C ALA A 599 9.36 -40.71 -49.32
N GLY A 600 9.46 -41.13 -50.58
CA GLY A 600 8.83 -42.36 -51.08
C GLY A 600 8.21 -42.22 -52.47
N ALA A 601 7.44 -43.23 -52.88
CA ALA A 601 6.67 -43.21 -54.14
C ALA A 601 5.38 -42.39 -54.00
N GLU A 602 4.89 -41.81 -55.09
CA GLU A 602 3.65 -41.02 -55.12
C GLU A 602 2.43 -41.82 -54.63
N PRO A 603 1.45 -41.18 -53.95
CA PRO A 603 1.32 -39.73 -53.72
C PRO A 603 2.07 -39.23 -52.47
N HIS A 604 2.75 -38.09 -52.59
CA HIS A 604 3.44 -37.43 -51.48
C HIS A 604 2.44 -36.72 -50.54
N LEU A 605 2.73 -36.74 -49.23
CA LEU A 605 2.06 -35.86 -48.27
C LEU A 605 2.88 -34.58 -48.09
N TYR A 606 2.24 -33.43 -48.27
CA TYR A 606 2.86 -32.12 -48.12
C TYR A 606 2.55 -31.50 -46.75
N TYR A 607 3.53 -30.80 -46.19
CA TYR A 607 3.45 -30.08 -44.94
C TYR A 607 4.01 -28.66 -45.10
N TYR A 608 3.50 -27.73 -44.30
CA TYR A 608 3.86 -26.32 -44.29
C TYR A 608 4.26 -25.89 -42.88
N ARG A 609 5.31 -25.07 -42.78
CA ARG A 609 5.69 -24.35 -41.55
C ARG A 609 6.32 -23.02 -41.89
N ARG A 610 6.51 -22.17 -40.87
CA ARG A 610 7.19 -20.88 -41.02
C ARG A 610 8.33 -20.70 -40.01
N TYR A 611 9.27 -19.85 -40.34
CA TYR A 611 10.35 -19.38 -39.47
C TYR A 611 10.39 -17.86 -39.46
N ASP A 612 10.33 -17.25 -38.28
CA ASP A 612 10.30 -15.79 -38.09
C ASP A 612 11.66 -15.20 -37.69
N TYR A 613 12.76 -15.86 -38.09
CA TYR A 613 14.13 -15.58 -37.65
C TYR A 613 14.44 -15.80 -36.16
N ARG A 614 13.44 -16.16 -35.35
CA ARG A 614 13.60 -16.47 -33.91
C ARG A 614 13.23 -17.91 -33.61
N GLN A 615 12.08 -18.37 -34.10
CA GLN A 615 11.50 -19.67 -33.81
C GLN A 615 10.80 -20.26 -35.05
N TRP A 616 10.69 -21.59 -35.06
CA TRP A 616 9.90 -22.30 -36.05
C TRP A 616 8.48 -22.57 -35.54
N THR A 617 7.49 -22.52 -36.43
CA THR A 617 6.19 -23.13 -36.14
C THR A 617 6.25 -24.65 -36.31
N PRO A 618 5.31 -25.40 -35.71
CA PRO A 618 5.10 -26.80 -36.05
C PRO A 618 4.74 -26.97 -37.54
N TRP A 619 4.93 -28.19 -38.04
CA TRP A 619 4.45 -28.61 -39.35
C TRP A 619 2.93 -28.75 -39.36
N GLU A 620 2.28 -28.21 -40.38
CA GLU A 620 0.85 -28.32 -40.64
C GLU A 620 0.64 -29.06 -41.97
N LYS A 621 -0.27 -30.04 -41.99
CA LYS A 621 -0.58 -30.78 -43.22
C LYS A 621 -1.21 -29.85 -44.26
N VAL A 622 -0.77 -29.98 -45.52
CA VAL A 622 -1.35 -29.28 -46.67
C VAL A 622 -2.37 -30.22 -47.32
N ASP A 623 -3.66 -29.97 -47.10
CA ASP A 623 -4.75 -30.76 -47.67
C ASP A 623 -5.05 -30.37 -49.14
N LEU A 624 -4.06 -30.57 -50.01
CA LEU A 624 -4.17 -30.36 -51.46
C LEU A 624 -3.70 -31.59 -52.23
N ASP A 625 -4.37 -31.89 -53.34
CA ASP A 625 -3.95 -32.92 -54.29
C ASP A 625 -2.91 -32.36 -55.28
N ILE A 626 -1.66 -32.36 -54.83
CA ILE A 626 -0.48 -31.92 -55.58
C ILE A 626 0.11 -33.14 -56.29
N GLN A 627 0.19 -33.06 -57.62
CA GLN A 627 0.75 -34.10 -58.49
C GLN A 627 2.09 -33.60 -59.04
N GLY A 628 3.15 -34.37 -58.83
CA GLY A 628 4.52 -34.04 -59.25
C GLY A 628 5.41 -33.43 -58.17
N ASP A 629 6.70 -33.29 -58.49
CA ASP A 629 7.75 -32.95 -57.53
C ASP A 629 8.02 -31.45 -57.34
N TYR A 630 7.47 -30.61 -58.22
CA TYR A 630 7.70 -29.17 -58.22
C TYR A 630 6.75 -28.44 -57.29
N LEU A 631 7.29 -27.53 -56.47
CA LEU A 631 6.48 -26.70 -55.61
C LEU A 631 7.07 -25.29 -55.51
N ILE A 632 6.28 -24.29 -55.90
CA ILE A 632 6.68 -22.88 -55.95
C ILE A 632 5.78 -22.10 -54.99
N PRO A 633 6.22 -21.86 -53.75
CA PRO A 633 5.54 -20.93 -52.86
C PRO A 633 5.88 -19.48 -53.23
N ALA A 634 4.93 -18.57 -53.07
CA ALA A 634 5.18 -17.13 -53.17
C ALA A 634 4.17 -16.32 -52.34
N VAL A 635 4.60 -15.16 -51.84
CA VAL A 635 3.69 -14.19 -51.21
C VAL A 635 3.40 -13.08 -52.20
N VAL A 636 2.12 -12.88 -52.52
CA VAL A 636 1.67 -11.85 -53.46
C VAL A 636 0.61 -11.00 -52.77
N ASN A 637 0.83 -9.69 -52.66
CA ASN A 637 -0.05 -8.77 -51.94
C ASN A 637 -0.37 -9.27 -50.50
N LYS A 638 0.65 -9.65 -49.74
CA LYS A 638 0.55 -10.18 -48.36
C LYS A 638 -0.29 -11.46 -48.22
N ARG A 639 -0.43 -12.22 -49.30
CA ARG A 639 -1.14 -13.50 -49.32
C ARG A 639 -0.24 -14.60 -49.83
N LEU A 640 -0.21 -15.71 -49.10
CA LEU A 640 0.58 -16.88 -49.46
C LEU A 640 -0.15 -17.69 -50.54
N PHE A 641 0.53 -17.89 -51.66
CA PHE A 641 0.11 -18.74 -52.76
C PHE A 641 1.06 -19.92 -52.90
N LEU A 642 0.51 -21.03 -53.38
CA LEU A 642 1.23 -22.23 -53.73
C LEU A 642 0.96 -22.56 -55.19
N PHE A 643 2.03 -22.71 -55.96
CA PHE A 643 1.98 -23.01 -57.39
C PHE A 643 2.73 -24.31 -57.68
N TRP A 644 2.23 -25.09 -58.63
CA TRP A 644 2.95 -26.26 -59.14
C TRP A 644 2.61 -26.54 -60.62
N PRO A 645 3.60 -26.88 -61.44
CA PRO A 645 3.40 -27.18 -62.85
C PRO A 645 2.65 -28.50 -63.04
N VAL A 646 1.78 -28.55 -64.04
CA VAL A 646 1.10 -29.76 -64.52
C VAL A 646 1.57 -30.01 -65.95
N PHE A 647 2.26 -31.14 -66.13
CA PHE A 647 2.87 -31.52 -67.41
C PHE A 647 2.07 -32.62 -68.11
N THR A 648 1.41 -32.28 -69.21
CA THR A 648 0.59 -33.22 -70.00
C THR A 648 1.29 -33.53 -71.33
N GLU A 649 1.52 -34.81 -71.64
CA GLU A 649 2.03 -35.19 -72.95
C GLU A 649 0.87 -35.40 -73.93
N VAL A 650 0.90 -34.70 -75.05
CA VAL A 650 -0.13 -34.77 -76.10
C VAL A 650 0.48 -35.41 -77.35
N PRO A 651 -0.06 -36.55 -77.82
CA PRO A 651 0.42 -37.20 -79.03
C PRO A 651 0.01 -36.44 -80.31
N ASP A 652 0.83 -36.56 -81.35
CA ASP A 652 0.47 -36.09 -82.70
C ASP A 652 -0.47 -37.11 -83.35
N GLU A 653 -1.78 -36.87 -83.35
CA GLU A 653 -2.73 -37.83 -83.92
C GLU A 653 -2.58 -38.00 -85.43
N GLU A 654 -2.10 -37.01 -86.17
CA GLU A 654 -2.00 -37.09 -87.63
C GLU A 654 -0.75 -37.86 -88.08
N GLU A 655 0.40 -37.60 -87.45
CA GLU A 655 1.66 -38.22 -87.83
C GLU A 655 1.81 -39.64 -87.27
N ASN A 656 1.24 -39.91 -86.08
CA ASN A 656 1.27 -41.25 -85.48
C ASN A 656 0.30 -42.26 -86.15
N LYS A 657 -0.60 -41.81 -87.04
CA LYS A 657 -1.48 -42.71 -87.82
C LYS A 657 -0.71 -43.52 -88.88
N GLN A 658 0.47 -43.07 -89.33
CA GLN A 658 1.25 -43.75 -90.36
C GLN A 658 2.34 -44.65 -89.77
N VAL A 659 2.03 -45.93 -89.59
CA VAL A 659 3.04 -46.95 -89.24
C VAL A 659 3.63 -47.52 -90.53
N SER A 660 4.88 -47.16 -90.86
CA SER A 660 5.60 -47.81 -91.95
C SER A 660 5.92 -49.26 -91.56
N THR A 661 5.29 -50.24 -92.22
CA THR A 661 5.66 -51.65 -92.10
C THR A 661 7.04 -51.86 -92.76
N PRO A 662 8.01 -52.51 -92.09
CA PRO A 662 9.32 -52.75 -92.69
C PRO A 662 9.21 -53.63 -93.93
N ASN A 663 9.87 -53.22 -95.01
CA ASN A 663 10.02 -54.03 -96.22
C ASN A 663 11.11 -55.11 -95.96
N PRO A 664 10.82 -56.42 -96.01
CA PRO A 664 11.77 -57.48 -95.63
C PRO A 664 12.98 -57.65 -96.58
N LEU A 665 13.20 -56.76 -97.55
CA LEU A 665 14.22 -56.89 -98.60
C LEU A 665 15.36 -55.86 -98.55
N SER A 666 15.37 -54.90 -97.64
CA SER A 666 16.46 -53.91 -97.54
C SER A 666 17.64 -54.44 -96.74
N GLY A 667 18.50 -55.25 -97.37
CA GLY A 667 19.76 -55.70 -96.75
C GLY A 667 20.46 -56.93 -97.37
N ALA A 668 19.94 -57.52 -98.45
CA ALA A 668 20.60 -58.67 -99.08
C ALA A 668 21.83 -58.23 -99.88
N THR A 669 23.02 -58.33 -99.30
CA THR A 669 24.29 -58.19 -100.03
C THR A 669 24.71 -59.54 -100.60
N ILE A 670 24.72 -59.70 -101.92
CA ILE A 670 25.26 -60.88 -102.60
C ILE A 670 26.79 -60.86 -102.44
N LYS A 671 27.37 -61.79 -101.67
CA LYS A 671 28.82 -62.03 -101.72
C LYS A 671 29.16 -62.80 -103.01
N LYS A 672 30.24 -62.41 -103.69
CA LYS A 672 30.76 -63.11 -104.88
C LYS A 672 31.02 -64.58 -104.56
N ALA A 673 30.67 -65.46 -105.50
CA ALA A 673 30.86 -66.90 -105.42
C ALA A 673 32.33 -67.27 -105.14
N ASP A 674 32.56 -68.29 -104.33
CA ASP A 674 33.84 -68.99 -104.30
C ASP A 674 34.01 -69.84 -105.58
N ASN A 675 35.24 -70.26 -105.89
CA ASN A 675 35.58 -71.00 -107.11
C ASN A 675 34.98 -72.43 -107.19
N GLN A 676 33.96 -72.74 -106.37
CA GLN A 676 33.24 -74.01 -106.36
C GLN A 676 31.71 -73.83 -106.52
N GLY A 677 31.22 -72.61 -106.78
CA GLY A 677 29.86 -72.38 -107.26
C GLY A 677 28.76 -72.45 -106.20
N ASN A 678 29.07 -72.40 -104.91
CA ASN A 678 28.06 -72.41 -103.85
C ASN A 678 27.81 -71.00 -103.28
N SER A 679 26.59 -70.46 -103.51
CA SER A 679 26.11 -69.24 -102.86
C SER A 679 25.37 -69.58 -101.57
N LYS A 680 25.90 -69.19 -100.41
CA LYS A 680 25.16 -69.15 -99.13
C LYS A 680 24.45 -67.80 -98.97
N ILE A 681 23.16 -67.86 -98.62
CA ILE A 681 22.34 -66.71 -98.20
C ILE A 681 22.28 -66.75 -96.68
N ASP A 682 22.86 -65.75 -96.01
CA ASP A 682 22.63 -65.54 -94.57
C ASP A 682 21.40 -64.64 -94.40
N ALA A 683 20.47 -65.02 -93.52
CA ALA A 683 19.29 -64.22 -93.21
C ALA A 683 19.70 -62.90 -92.48
N PRO A 684 19.12 -61.74 -92.85
CA PRO A 684 19.40 -60.49 -92.13
C PRO A 684 18.78 -60.52 -90.72
N GLN A 685 19.60 -60.30 -89.69
CA GLN A 685 19.12 -59.91 -88.36
C GLN A 685 18.84 -58.40 -88.35
N THR A 686 17.78 -57.96 -89.00
CA THR A 686 17.28 -56.59 -88.87
C THR A 686 16.29 -56.50 -87.72
N GLN A 687 16.76 -55.95 -86.60
CA GLN A 687 15.94 -55.57 -85.46
C GLN A 687 14.90 -54.55 -85.94
N THR A 688 13.62 -54.91 -85.86
CA THR A 688 12.52 -54.08 -86.33
C THR A 688 12.33 -52.90 -85.37
N ILE A 689 12.78 -51.70 -85.75
CA ILE A 689 12.55 -50.48 -84.95
C ILE A 689 11.16 -49.96 -85.30
N LEU A 690 10.20 -50.10 -84.40
CA LEU A 690 8.91 -49.40 -84.50
C LEU A 690 9.16 -47.89 -84.41
N PRO A 691 8.52 -47.05 -85.25
CA PRO A 691 8.59 -45.61 -85.12
C PRO A 691 8.03 -45.20 -83.74
N LYS A 692 8.79 -44.40 -83.00
CA LYS A 692 8.38 -43.93 -81.68
C LYS A 692 7.28 -42.87 -81.82
N THR A 693 6.33 -42.85 -80.88
CA THR A 693 5.21 -41.90 -80.88
C THR A 693 5.72 -40.47 -80.80
N ARG A 694 5.40 -39.66 -81.82
CA ARG A 694 5.66 -38.22 -81.83
C ARG A 694 4.67 -37.53 -80.91
N LYS A 695 5.16 -36.79 -79.93
CA LYS A 695 4.38 -36.12 -78.87
C LYS A 695 4.95 -34.75 -78.56
N ARG A 696 4.18 -33.90 -77.89
CA ARG A 696 4.62 -32.60 -77.36
C ARG A 696 4.19 -32.44 -75.91
N LEU A 697 4.88 -31.58 -75.19
CA LEU A 697 4.63 -31.35 -73.78
C LEU A 697 3.81 -30.06 -73.61
N HIS A 698 2.68 -30.16 -72.93
CA HIS A 698 1.87 -29.04 -72.46
C HIS A 698 2.21 -28.76 -71.00
N LEU A 699 2.47 -27.50 -70.70
CA LEU A 699 2.70 -26.98 -69.34
C LEU A 699 1.55 -26.06 -68.95
N GLN A 700 0.84 -26.44 -67.89
CA GLN A 700 -0.14 -25.62 -67.18
C GLN A 700 0.35 -25.34 -65.76
N MET A 701 -0.20 -24.32 -65.11
CA MET A 701 0.12 -24.02 -63.71
C MET A 701 -1.12 -24.27 -62.82
N ALA A 702 -0.94 -25.05 -61.76
CA ALA A 702 -1.91 -25.16 -60.69
C ALA A 702 -1.64 -24.10 -59.62
N ILE A 703 -2.70 -23.56 -59.02
CA ILE A 703 -2.66 -22.51 -58.00
C ILE A 703 -3.61 -22.83 -56.84
N SER A 704 -3.16 -22.55 -55.62
CA SER A 704 -3.99 -22.46 -54.42
C SER A 704 -3.57 -21.27 -53.55
N GLU A 705 -4.55 -20.52 -53.06
CA GLU A 705 -4.38 -19.43 -52.08
C GLU A 705 -4.59 -19.95 -50.66
N TYR A 706 -3.75 -19.53 -49.71
CA TYR A 706 -3.96 -19.77 -48.28
C TYR A 706 -4.75 -18.60 -47.66
N ARG A 707 -6.00 -18.85 -47.27
CA ARG A 707 -6.92 -17.84 -46.73
C ARG A 707 -7.69 -18.38 -45.53
N GLN A 708 -7.85 -17.57 -44.48
CA GLN A 708 -8.55 -17.96 -43.24
C GLN A 708 -8.01 -19.27 -42.60
N LYS A 709 -6.68 -19.45 -42.64
CA LYS A 709 -5.97 -20.65 -42.13
C LYS A 709 -6.31 -21.96 -42.87
N LYS A 710 -6.82 -21.88 -44.10
CA LYS A 710 -7.10 -23.04 -44.95
C LYS A 710 -6.62 -22.80 -46.38
N TRP A 711 -6.27 -23.88 -47.07
CA TRP A 711 -5.97 -23.85 -48.50
C TRP A 711 -7.26 -23.84 -49.32
N THR A 712 -7.30 -23.01 -50.35
CA THR A 712 -8.41 -23.00 -51.31
C THR A 712 -8.30 -24.19 -52.28
N PRO A 713 -9.41 -24.67 -52.88
CA PRO A 713 -9.35 -25.76 -53.85
C PRO A 713 -8.42 -25.46 -55.02
N LYS A 714 -7.70 -26.48 -55.49
CA LYS A 714 -6.81 -26.43 -56.67
C LYS A 714 -7.54 -25.82 -57.87
N LYS A 715 -6.94 -24.78 -58.46
CA LYS A 715 -7.34 -24.24 -59.78
C LYS A 715 -6.20 -24.46 -60.76
N ILE A 716 -6.51 -24.79 -62.00
CA ILE A 716 -5.52 -24.97 -63.08
C ILE A 716 -5.75 -23.90 -64.13
N THR A 717 -4.67 -23.38 -64.72
CA THR A 717 -4.75 -22.41 -65.83
C THR A 717 -5.48 -22.98 -67.03
N LYS A 718 -6.29 -22.16 -67.70
CA LYS A 718 -6.90 -22.52 -68.98
C LYS A 718 -5.85 -22.50 -70.11
N ASP A 719 -4.97 -21.51 -70.06
CA ASP A 719 -3.87 -21.38 -71.02
C ASP A 719 -2.75 -22.38 -70.68
N PHE A 720 -2.05 -22.85 -71.71
CA PHE A 720 -0.92 -23.78 -71.61
C PHE A 720 0.21 -23.35 -72.54
N HIS A 721 1.45 -23.59 -72.14
CA HIS A 721 2.60 -23.47 -73.02
C HIS A 721 2.95 -24.84 -73.61
N GLU A 722 3.31 -24.89 -74.90
CA GLU A 722 3.65 -26.13 -75.58
C GLU A 722 5.11 -26.17 -76.04
N SER A 723 5.70 -27.36 -76.01
CA SER A 723 7.04 -27.60 -76.56
C SER A 723 6.99 -27.88 -78.06
N HIS A 724 8.16 -27.83 -78.71
CA HIS A 724 8.32 -28.49 -80.01
C HIS A 724 8.03 -30.01 -79.91
N TRP A 725 7.61 -30.61 -81.02
CA TRP A 725 7.39 -32.05 -81.13
C TRP A 725 8.68 -32.86 -80.89
N TYR A 726 8.57 -33.98 -80.18
CA TYR A 726 9.65 -34.93 -79.89
C TYR A 726 9.14 -36.37 -79.90
N ASP A 727 10.04 -37.33 -80.05
CA ASP A 727 9.74 -38.76 -80.28
C ASP A 727 10.50 -39.69 -79.31
N ILE A 728 10.97 -39.15 -78.19
CA ILE A 728 11.72 -39.89 -77.18
C ILE A 728 11.06 -39.75 -75.80
N GLU A 729 11.26 -40.75 -74.95
CA GLU A 729 10.88 -40.63 -73.54
C GLU A 729 11.80 -39.66 -72.81
N ILE A 730 11.20 -38.80 -71.99
CA ILE A 730 11.89 -37.73 -71.27
C ILE A 730 11.57 -37.78 -69.78
N THR A 731 12.55 -37.39 -68.98
CA THR A 731 12.39 -37.08 -67.56
C THR A 731 12.17 -35.57 -67.39
N LYS A 732 11.14 -35.18 -66.64
CA LYS A 732 10.69 -33.79 -66.48
C LYS A 732 11.32 -33.14 -65.24
N LYS A 733 12.62 -33.34 -65.01
CA LYS A 733 13.28 -32.96 -63.75
C LYS A 733 14.18 -31.72 -63.80
N HIS A 734 14.48 -31.18 -64.99
CA HIS A 734 15.37 -30.01 -65.18
C HIS A 734 14.61 -28.78 -65.71
N TYR A 735 13.37 -28.59 -65.25
CA TYR A 735 12.64 -27.31 -65.36
C TYR A 735 12.88 -26.46 -64.12
N GLU A 736 13.03 -25.17 -64.34
CA GLU A 736 13.32 -24.14 -63.36
C GLU A 736 12.13 -23.16 -63.32
N PHE A 737 11.81 -22.65 -62.13
CA PHE A 737 10.67 -21.76 -61.92
C PHE A 737 11.06 -20.63 -60.96
N PHE A 738 11.02 -19.39 -61.45
CA PHE A 738 11.38 -18.19 -60.71
C PHE A 738 10.14 -17.33 -60.45
N PRO A 739 9.58 -17.32 -59.23
CA PRO A 739 8.60 -16.31 -58.84
C PRO A 739 9.24 -14.92 -58.77
N ILE A 740 8.83 -14.04 -59.67
CA ILE A 740 9.29 -12.66 -59.79
C ILE A 740 8.18 -11.71 -59.34
N ASP A 741 8.49 -10.92 -58.31
CA ASP A 741 7.66 -9.82 -57.86
C ASP A 741 8.11 -8.52 -58.55
N GLY A 742 7.32 -8.07 -59.52
CA GLY A 742 7.48 -6.82 -60.25
C GLY A 742 6.56 -5.70 -59.75
N SER A 743 6.00 -5.82 -58.54
CA SER A 743 5.02 -4.86 -58.02
C SER A 743 5.54 -3.41 -58.00
N GLU A 744 6.83 -3.20 -57.74
CA GLU A 744 7.49 -1.88 -57.77
C GLU A 744 7.86 -1.40 -59.18
N VAL A 745 7.91 -2.31 -60.17
CA VAL A 745 8.33 -2.02 -61.55
C VAL A 745 7.13 -1.82 -62.46
N ASP A 746 6.28 -2.84 -62.60
CA ASP A 746 5.16 -2.88 -63.54
C ASP A 746 3.83 -3.27 -62.87
N GLY A 747 3.83 -3.44 -61.54
CA GLY A 747 2.64 -3.76 -60.75
C GLY A 747 2.20 -5.22 -60.86
N ARG A 748 3.07 -6.12 -61.35
CA ARG A 748 2.71 -7.50 -61.69
C ARG A 748 3.53 -8.53 -60.94
N PHE A 749 2.96 -9.72 -60.78
CA PHE A 749 3.65 -10.90 -60.28
C PHE A 749 3.66 -11.97 -61.36
N SER A 750 4.83 -12.55 -61.64
CA SER A 750 4.99 -13.57 -62.68
C SER A 750 5.81 -14.75 -62.19
N ILE A 751 5.52 -15.94 -62.70
CA ILE A 751 6.36 -17.13 -62.52
C ILE A 751 7.03 -17.39 -63.86
N GLU A 752 8.30 -17.03 -63.95
CA GLU A 752 9.13 -17.34 -65.10
C GLU A 752 9.56 -18.80 -65.03
N TYR A 753 9.60 -19.48 -66.17
CA TYR A 753 10.07 -20.85 -66.25
C TYR A 753 10.96 -21.05 -67.47
N GLU A 754 11.95 -21.91 -67.31
CA GLU A 754 12.82 -22.37 -68.38
C GLU A 754 13.25 -23.81 -68.10
N GLY A 755 13.45 -24.60 -69.14
CA GLY A 755 14.08 -25.90 -69.00
C GLY A 755 13.82 -26.83 -70.16
N SER A 756 14.32 -28.05 -70.03
CA SER A 756 14.11 -29.10 -71.01
C SER A 756 14.05 -30.48 -70.35
N GLY A 757 13.28 -31.37 -70.97
CA GLY A 757 13.22 -32.78 -70.61
C GLY A 757 14.51 -33.49 -71.00
N LEU A 758 14.99 -34.39 -70.14
CA LEU A 758 16.20 -35.18 -70.38
C LEU A 758 15.84 -36.61 -70.78
N ALA A 759 16.36 -37.07 -71.91
CA ALA A 759 16.14 -38.43 -72.40
C ALA A 759 16.80 -39.49 -71.49
N ASN A 760 16.42 -40.76 -71.69
CA ASN A 760 16.98 -41.89 -70.93
C ASN A 760 18.49 -42.10 -71.10
N ASP A 761 19.10 -41.53 -72.14
CA ASP A 761 20.57 -41.56 -72.34
C ASP A 761 21.34 -40.61 -71.42
N GLY A 762 20.63 -39.79 -70.63
CA GLY A 762 21.20 -38.83 -69.69
C GLY A 762 21.88 -37.62 -70.33
N LYS A 763 21.84 -37.46 -71.67
CA LYS A 763 22.57 -36.42 -72.40
C LYS A 763 21.68 -35.63 -73.37
N THR A 764 20.72 -36.28 -74.02
CA THR A 764 19.88 -35.65 -75.04
C THR A 764 18.75 -34.87 -74.38
N THR A 765 18.64 -33.59 -74.70
CA THR A 765 17.54 -32.72 -74.24
C THR A 765 16.47 -32.55 -75.32
N ARG A 766 15.20 -32.59 -74.90
CA ARG A 766 13.99 -32.38 -75.72
C ARG A 766 12.94 -31.62 -74.89
N ALA A 767 11.79 -31.34 -75.49
CA ALA A 767 10.68 -30.65 -74.82
C ALA A 767 11.10 -29.34 -74.13
N MET A 768 11.88 -28.51 -74.82
CA MET A 768 12.29 -27.21 -74.29
C MET A 768 11.05 -26.33 -74.10
N LEU A 769 10.94 -25.73 -72.92
CA LEU A 769 9.90 -24.78 -72.54
C LEU A 769 10.57 -23.57 -71.92
N SER A 770 10.21 -22.37 -72.36
CA SER A 770 10.64 -21.11 -71.76
C SER A 770 9.51 -20.10 -71.90
N GLY A 771 9.21 -19.34 -70.84
CA GLY A 771 8.12 -18.37 -70.83
C GLY A 771 7.77 -17.92 -69.42
N ALA A 772 6.63 -17.25 -69.26
CA ALA A 772 6.16 -16.82 -67.95
C ALA A 772 4.63 -16.94 -67.80
N PHE A 773 4.19 -17.26 -66.60
CA PHE A 773 2.78 -17.17 -66.19
C PHE A 773 2.59 -15.92 -65.33
N GLU A 774 1.76 -14.97 -65.79
CA GLU A 774 1.48 -13.72 -65.09
C GLU A 774 0.17 -13.80 -64.30
N LEU A 775 0.20 -13.41 -63.03
CA LEU A 775 -0.99 -13.29 -62.20
C LEU A 775 -1.67 -11.93 -62.47
N SER A 776 -2.52 -11.86 -63.50
CA SER A 776 -3.16 -10.62 -63.96
C SER A 776 -4.69 -10.58 -63.76
N GLY A 777 -5.19 -9.41 -63.34
CA GLY A 777 -6.62 -9.03 -63.37
C GLY A 777 -7.48 -9.47 -62.18
N CYS A 778 -8.69 -8.90 -62.08
CA CYS A 778 -9.67 -9.12 -60.99
C CYS A 778 -10.14 -10.59 -60.84
N GLN A 779 -9.79 -11.48 -61.78
CA GLN A 779 -10.20 -12.89 -61.80
C GLN A 779 -9.20 -13.83 -61.09
N GLY A 780 -7.98 -13.36 -60.77
CA GLY A 780 -6.99 -14.14 -60.00
C GLY A 780 -6.50 -15.42 -60.68
N LEU A 781 -6.46 -15.44 -62.02
CA LEU A 781 -5.98 -16.57 -62.82
C LEU A 781 -4.68 -16.17 -63.53
N LEU A 782 -3.72 -17.10 -63.59
CA LEU A 782 -2.50 -16.91 -64.35
C LEU A 782 -2.81 -16.93 -65.85
N LYS A 783 -2.23 -15.99 -66.61
CA LYS A 783 -2.26 -15.96 -68.08
C LYS A 783 -0.85 -16.13 -68.63
N GLN A 784 -0.73 -16.81 -69.77
CA GLN A 784 0.56 -16.96 -70.45
C GLN A 784 1.03 -15.62 -71.03
N ARG A 785 2.32 -15.29 -70.86
CA ARG A 785 2.98 -14.12 -71.46
C ARG A 785 4.22 -14.54 -72.23
N SER A 786 4.56 -13.82 -73.30
CA SER A 786 5.86 -13.93 -73.95
C SER A 786 6.96 -13.43 -73.00
N GLN A 787 7.94 -14.29 -72.75
CA GLN A 787 9.21 -14.12 -72.03
C GLN A 787 9.50 -12.74 -71.38
N LEU A 788 9.78 -12.75 -70.08
CA LEU A 788 10.46 -11.65 -69.40
C LEU A 788 11.97 -11.84 -69.63
N TRP A 789 12.69 -10.82 -70.11
CA TRP A 789 14.13 -10.97 -70.37
C TRP A 789 14.90 -10.92 -69.04
N GLY A 790 15.34 -12.07 -68.52
CA GLY A 790 16.25 -12.12 -67.37
C GLY A 790 17.19 -13.31 -67.38
N ASN A 791 18.50 -13.05 -67.42
CA ASN A 791 19.50 -14.07 -67.06
C ASN A 791 19.56 -14.14 -65.52
N PHE A 792 18.86 -15.10 -64.90
CA PHE A 792 18.88 -15.32 -63.45
C PHE A 792 20.01 -16.28 -63.07
N GLU A 793 20.85 -15.86 -62.13
CA GLU A 793 21.95 -16.69 -61.63
C GLU A 793 21.92 -16.72 -60.10
N PHE A 794 22.16 -17.88 -59.51
CA PHE A 794 22.23 -18.01 -58.06
C PHE A 794 23.48 -17.31 -57.53
N SER A 795 23.30 -16.43 -56.55
CA SER A 795 24.44 -15.79 -55.88
C SER A 795 25.28 -16.79 -55.10
N VAL A 796 24.68 -17.91 -54.69
CA VAL A 796 25.29 -18.98 -53.91
C VAL A 796 24.78 -20.32 -54.43
N GLN A 797 25.69 -21.19 -54.85
CA GLN A 797 25.35 -22.55 -55.25
C GLN A 797 26.47 -23.53 -54.86
N PRO A 798 26.20 -24.84 -54.80
CA PRO A 798 27.28 -25.82 -54.66
C PRO A 798 28.19 -25.75 -55.88
N GLU A 799 29.46 -26.12 -55.69
CA GLU A 799 30.42 -26.19 -56.77
C GLU A 799 29.91 -27.07 -57.93
N ASN A 800 29.99 -26.55 -59.15
CA ASN A 800 29.49 -27.25 -60.35
C ASN A 800 30.08 -28.65 -60.55
N ALA A 801 31.33 -28.88 -60.14
CA ALA A 801 31.95 -30.20 -60.21
C ALA A 801 31.33 -31.22 -59.22
N SER A 802 30.63 -30.75 -58.18
CA SER A 802 29.90 -31.58 -57.22
C SER A 802 28.50 -31.96 -57.70
N VAL A 803 27.78 -31.05 -58.38
CA VAL A 803 26.32 -31.20 -58.63
C VAL A 803 25.91 -31.08 -60.11
N GLY A 804 26.84 -30.72 -61.00
CA GLY A 804 26.55 -30.41 -62.40
C GLY A 804 26.06 -28.98 -62.61
N PHE A 805 25.46 -28.72 -63.79
CA PHE A 805 25.02 -27.38 -64.20
C PHE A 805 23.53 -27.11 -64.03
N ARG A 806 22.71 -28.14 -63.80
CA ARG A 806 21.25 -28.00 -63.68
C ARG A 806 20.74 -28.68 -62.42
N PRO A 807 19.86 -28.02 -61.64
CA PRO A 807 19.20 -28.65 -60.51
C PRO A 807 18.17 -29.68 -60.99
N ALA A 808 17.90 -30.67 -60.15
CA ALA A 808 16.84 -31.65 -60.33
C ALA A 808 15.68 -31.31 -59.37
N PHE A 809 14.48 -31.07 -59.91
CA PHE A 809 13.29 -30.69 -59.14
C PHE A 809 13.56 -29.50 -58.20
N LEU A 810 14.21 -28.46 -58.73
CA LEU A 810 14.57 -27.24 -58.00
C LEU A 810 15.61 -27.45 -56.87
N LYS A 811 16.38 -28.54 -56.91
CA LYS A 811 17.41 -28.88 -55.89
C LYS A 811 18.72 -29.29 -56.54
N TRP A 812 19.82 -28.97 -55.87
CA TRP A 812 21.14 -29.47 -56.25
C TRP A 812 21.40 -30.80 -55.56
N VAL A 813 21.79 -31.81 -56.34
CA VAL A 813 22.06 -33.16 -55.85
C VAL A 813 23.50 -33.51 -56.19
N GLU A 814 24.26 -33.98 -55.19
CA GLU A 814 25.64 -34.43 -55.42
C GLU A 814 25.67 -35.57 -56.45
N GLN A 815 26.60 -35.47 -57.41
CA GLN A 815 26.82 -36.50 -58.40
C GLN A 815 27.49 -37.72 -57.76
N GLU A 816 27.06 -38.92 -58.14
CA GLU A 816 27.70 -40.16 -57.67
C GLU A 816 29.18 -40.26 -58.07
N VAL A 817 29.55 -39.64 -59.19
CA VAL A 817 30.92 -39.59 -59.72
C VAL A 817 31.27 -38.14 -60.09
N ARG A 818 32.23 -37.55 -59.37
CA ARG A 818 32.70 -36.17 -59.59
C ARG A 818 33.91 -36.11 -60.52
N SER A 819 34.07 -34.99 -61.22
CA SER A 819 35.19 -34.75 -62.14
C SER A 819 36.47 -34.22 -61.46
N ASP A 820 36.38 -33.70 -60.23
CA ASP A 820 37.41 -32.87 -59.57
C ASP A 820 38.16 -33.54 -58.40
N GLN A 821 37.70 -34.70 -57.89
CA GLN A 821 38.38 -35.53 -56.85
C GLN A 821 39.12 -34.69 -55.78
N PRO A 822 38.41 -34.23 -54.74
CA PRO A 822 38.02 -35.18 -53.71
C PRO A 822 36.51 -35.43 -53.66
N ALA A 823 36.13 -36.71 -53.63
CA ALA A 823 34.78 -37.10 -53.29
C ALA A 823 34.46 -36.67 -51.84
N GLN A 824 33.21 -36.30 -51.57
CA GLN A 824 32.69 -36.04 -50.22
C GLN A 824 32.98 -34.66 -49.62
N THR A 825 32.99 -33.57 -50.39
CA THR A 825 33.09 -32.20 -49.84
C THR A 825 31.87 -31.36 -50.20
N PHE A 826 31.46 -30.45 -49.32
CA PHE A 826 30.44 -29.43 -49.62
C PHE A 826 31.12 -28.07 -49.74
N THR A 827 31.34 -27.65 -50.99
CA THR A 827 31.94 -26.35 -51.33
C THR A 827 30.88 -25.47 -51.97
N LEU A 828 30.75 -24.24 -51.47
CA LEU A 828 29.86 -23.23 -52.05
C LEU A 828 30.65 -22.30 -52.98
N GLN A 829 30.12 -22.06 -54.17
CA GLN A 829 30.57 -21.04 -55.09
C GLN A 829 29.69 -19.80 -54.93
N SER A 830 30.31 -18.66 -54.65
CA SER A 830 29.64 -17.36 -54.59
C SER A 830 29.94 -16.56 -55.85
N TYR A 831 28.88 -16.08 -56.51
CA TYR A 831 28.98 -15.27 -57.72
C TYR A 831 28.97 -13.77 -57.37
N ILE A 832 29.87 -13.00 -58.00
CA ILE A 832 29.85 -11.53 -57.96
C ILE A 832 29.80 -11.02 -59.40
N PRO A 833 28.88 -10.11 -59.75
CA PRO A 833 28.73 -9.62 -61.12
C PRO A 833 29.93 -8.85 -61.71
N ASN A 834 31.03 -8.61 -60.96
CA ASN A 834 32.19 -7.87 -61.45
C ASN A 834 33.49 -8.17 -60.67
N PRO A 835 34.60 -8.62 -61.31
CA PRO A 835 34.73 -8.97 -62.71
C PRO A 835 34.02 -10.30 -63.07
N PRO A 836 33.52 -10.44 -64.31
CA PRO A 836 32.75 -11.61 -64.74
C PRO A 836 33.58 -12.91 -64.65
N GLY A 837 32.99 -13.94 -64.04
CA GLY A 837 33.52 -15.31 -64.06
C GLY A 837 34.38 -15.75 -62.87
N TYR A 838 34.58 -14.91 -61.85
CA TYR A 838 35.28 -15.31 -60.62
C TYR A 838 34.29 -15.75 -59.55
N PHE A 839 34.19 -17.06 -59.34
CA PHE A 839 33.53 -17.62 -58.17
C PHE A 839 34.50 -17.61 -56.98
N SER A 840 34.08 -17.02 -55.87
CA SER A 840 34.75 -17.29 -54.59
C SER A 840 34.25 -18.64 -54.08
N SER A 841 35.15 -19.61 -53.94
CA SER A 841 34.81 -20.93 -53.41
C SER A 841 35.09 -20.99 -51.91
N THR A 842 34.11 -21.42 -51.14
CA THR A 842 34.24 -21.59 -49.68
C THR A 842 33.89 -23.04 -49.34
N THR A 843 34.88 -23.80 -48.89
CA THR A 843 34.65 -25.17 -48.39
C THR A 843 33.95 -25.08 -47.04
N VAL A 844 32.72 -25.56 -47.00
CA VAL A 844 31.86 -25.49 -45.81
C VAL A 844 31.97 -26.78 -45.00
N LEU A 845 31.91 -27.94 -45.65
CA LEU A 845 32.11 -29.24 -45.01
C LEU A 845 33.24 -29.98 -45.72
N GLY A 846 34.28 -30.33 -44.95
CA GLY A 846 35.40 -31.14 -45.44
C GLY A 846 35.05 -32.62 -45.65
N GLN A 847 33.91 -33.09 -45.13
CA GLN A 847 33.40 -34.45 -45.34
C GLN A 847 31.86 -34.48 -45.40
N THR A 848 31.30 -35.14 -46.42
CA THR A 848 29.87 -35.51 -46.54
C THR A 848 29.71 -37.04 -46.40
N PRO A 849 29.03 -37.55 -45.36
CA PRO A 849 28.83 -38.98 -45.13
C PRO A 849 28.09 -39.72 -46.25
N TRP A 850 27.21 -39.04 -46.97
CA TRP A 850 26.42 -39.55 -48.09
C TRP A 850 26.18 -38.44 -49.13
N ILE A 851 25.56 -38.80 -50.26
CA ILE A 851 25.10 -37.87 -51.30
C ILE A 851 24.28 -36.77 -50.65
N PHE A 852 24.80 -35.54 -50.72
CA PHE A 852 24.08 -34.38 -50.20
C PHE A 852 23.07 -33.84 -51.20
N THR A 853 22.06 -33.18 -50.66
CA THR A 853 21.09 -32.37 -51.39
C THR A 853 21.08 -30.96 -50.82
N MET A 854 21.02 -29.95 -51.69
CA MET A 854 20.86 -28.55 -51.30
C MET A 854 19.60 -27.97 -51.96
N THR A 855 18.68 -27.46 -51.15
CA THR A 855 17.50 -26.73 -51.63
C THR A 855 17.77 -25.22 -51.55
N PRO A 856 18.00 -24.54 -52.68
CA PRO A 856 18.22 -23.09 -52.71
C PRO A 856 16.89 -22.31 -52.70
N SER A 857 17.01 -20.99 -52.54
CA SER A 857 15.91 -20.06 -52.73
C SER A 857 15.70 -19.75 -54.21
N TRP A 858 14.46 -19.83 -54.71
CA TRP A 858 14.11 -19.57 -56.11
C TRP A 858 13.48 -18.18 -56.34
N HIS A 859 13.49 -17.31 -55.33
CA HIS A 859 12.92 -15.97 -55.40
C HIS A 859 13.98 -14.90 -55.15
N LEU A 860 13.70 -13.69 -55.63
CA LEU A 860 14.51 -12.51 -55.34
C LEU A 860 14.23 -12.04 -53.92
N THR A 861 15.28 -11.81 -53.13
CA THR A 861 15.15 -11.06 -51.87
C THR A 861 14.97 -9.57 -52.17
N TYR A 862 14.50 -8.77 -51.21
CA TYR A 862 14.46 -7.31 -51.31
C TYR A 862 15.80 -6.73 -51.81
N LEU A 863 16.93 -7.24 -51.32
CA LEU A 863 18.25 -6.78 -51.73
C LEU A 863 18.60 -7.17 -53.19
N ASP A 864 18.06 -8.29 -53.68
CA ASP A 864 18.17 -8.69 -55.09
C ASP A 864 17.24 -7.83 -55.97
N GLN A 865 16.04 -7.49 -55.46
CA GLN A 865 15.08 -6.61 -56.12
C GLN A 865 15.65 -5.19 -56.32
N LEU A 866 16.46 -4.67 -55.41
CA LEU A 866 17.17 -3.40 -55.61
C LEU A 866 18.03 -3.41 -56.88
N LEU A 867 18.70 -4.53 -57.20
CA LEU A 867 19.46 -4.64 -58.44
C LEU A 867 18.54 -4.77 -59.65
N PHE A 868 17.48 -5.58 -59.52
CA PHE A 868 16.49 -5.78 -60.57
C PHE A 868 15.85 -4.45 -60.99
N ASN A 869 15.39 -3.65 -60.01
CA ASN A 869 14.80 -2.33 -60.21
C ASN A 869 15.85 -1.31 -60.67
N GLY A 870 17.03 -1.30 -60.04
CA GLY A 870 18.06 -0.31 -60.30
C GLY A 870 18.69 -0.39 -61.69
N LYS A 871 18.72 -1.58 -62.31
CA LYS A 871 19.18 -1.74 -63.70
C LYS A 871 18.32 -0.97 -64.71
N LEU A 872 17.05 -0.72 -64.41
CA LEU A 872 16.14 0.06 -65.24
C LEU A 872 16.48 1.56 -65.28
N ALA A 873 17.50 2.02 -64.54
CA ALA A 873 18.06 3.37 -64.67
C ALA A 873 18.96 3.50 -65.91
N PHE A 874 19.42 2.40 -66.49
CA PHE A 874 20.35 2.38 -67.61
C PHE A 874 19.68 1.88 -68.89
N PRO A 875 20.03 2.43 -70.07
CA PRO A 875 19.55 1.90 -71.34
C PRO A 875 20.04 0.46 -71.60
N ASP A 876 19.27 -0.31 -72.37
CA ASP A 876 19.54 -1.73 -72.65
C ASP A 876 20.89 -2.00 -73.37
N ASP A 877 21.51 -0.98 -73.97
CA ASP A 877 22.75 -1.08 -74.75
C ASP A 877 24.04 -0.95 -73.91
N VAL A 878 23.93 -0.66 -72.61
CA VAL A 878 25.07 -0.53 -71.69
C VAL A 878 25.44 -1.91 -71.11
N GLN A 879 26.75 -2.23 -70.95
CA GLN A 879 27.20 -3.53 -70.40
C GLN A 879 26.54 -3.93 -69.05
N ILE A 880 26.03 -2.96 -68.29
CA ILE A 880 25.33 -3.15 -67.02
C ILE A 880 24.01 -3.94 -67.21
N SER A 881 23.32 -3.80 -68.35
CA SER A 881 22.10 -4.56 -68.68
C SER A 881 22.36 -6.06 -68.83
N ARG A 882 23.60 -6.45 -69.16
CA ARG A 882 24.03 -7.85 -69.32
C ARG A 882 24.45 -8.55 -68.03
N LEU A 883 24.55 -7.81 -66.93
CA LEU A 883 24.86 -8.42 -65.63
C LEU A 883 23.76 -9.42 -65.28
N ALA A 884 24.13 -10.60 -64.78
CA ALA A 884 23.15 -11.55 -64.28
C ALA A 884 22.31 -10.94 -63.15
N LYS A 885 21.08 -11.42 -63.00
CA LYS A 885 20.17 -11.07 -61.91
C LYS A 885 20.40 -12.08 -60.77
N PRO A 886 20.98 -11.64 -59.64
CA PRO A 886 21.27 -12.53 -58.53
C PRO A 886 19.97 -13.07 -57.93
N VAL A 887 19.94 -14.37 -57.64
CA VAL A 887 18.85 -15.03 -56.93
C VAL A 887 19.36 -15.48 -55.57
N GLY A 888 18.66 -15.06 -54.52
CA GLY A 888 18.85 -15.57 -53.16
C GLY A 888 20.14 -15.11 -52.47
N SER A 889 20.66 -13.91 -52.75
CA SER A 889 21.97 -13.44 -52.21
C SER A 889 22.09 -13.53 -50.68
N TRP A 890 21.01 -13.18 -49.98
CA TRP A 890 20.91 -13.25 -48.52
C TRP A 890 19.80 -14.22 -48.06
N SER A 891 19.36 -15.11 -48.95
CA SER A 891 18.41 -16.16 -48.59
C SER A 891 19.10 -17.31 -47.85
N PRO A 892 18.38 -18.01 -46.96
CA PRO A 892 18.85 -19.28 -46.43
C PRO A 892 18.84 -20.39 -47.49
N PHE A 893 19.43 -21.52 -47.16
CA PHE A 893 19.26 -22.77 -47.90
C PHE A 893 19.15 -23.97 -46.95
N PHE A 894 18.61 -25.08 -47.46
CA PHE A 894 18.51 -26.33 -46.71
C PHE A 894 19.52 -27.34 -47.22
N TYR A 895 20.24 -27.98 -46.30
CA TYR A 895 21.23 -29.01 -46.59
C TYR A 895 20.80 -30.33 -45.96
N ASN A 896 20.90 -31.44 -46.70
CA ASN A 896 20.62 -32.78 -46.20
C ASN A 896 21.57 -33.82 -46.83
N ASP A 897 22.33 -34.54 -46.00
CA ASP A 897 23.19 -35.67 -46.38
C ASP A 897 22.74 -37.00 -45.77
N LYS A 898 21.44 -37.14 -45.48
CA LYS A 898 20.79 -38.23 -44.72
C LYS A 898 21.17 -38.33 -43.24
N LYS A 899 22.43 -38.00 -42.87
CA LYS A 899 22.89 -38.05 -41.47
C LYS A 899 22.70 -36.72 -40.76
N ARG A 900 22.85 -35.62 -41.49
CA ARG A 900 22.81 -34.23 -41.02
C ARG A 900 21.83 -33.46 -41.88
N THR A 901 20.98 -32.70 -41.21
CA THR A 901 20.00 -31.82 -41.83
C THR A 901 20.14 -30.43 -41.23
N PHE A 902 20.53 -29.47 -42.06
CA PHE A 902 20.78 -28.11 -41.62
C PHE A 902 19.89 -27.13 -42.36
N PHE A 903 19.36 -26.18 -41.59
CA PHE A 903 18.85 -24.93 -42.09
C PHE A 903 19.97 -23.89 -41.94
N VAL A 904 20.46 -23.39 -43.07
CA VAL A 904 21.67 -22.57 -43.10
C VAL A 904 21.28 -21.12 -43.35
N LEU A 905 21.62 -20.26 -42.39
CA LEU A 905 21.31 -18.83 -42.44
C LEU A 905 22.58 -18.04 -42.79
N PRO A 906 22.55 -17.14 -43.79
CA PRO A 906 23.60 -16.16 -43.95
C PRO A 906 23.52 -15.12 -42.83
N ALA A 907 24.66 -14.76 -42.27
CA ALA A 907 24.80 -13.74 -41.23
C ALA A 907 26.06 -12.91 -41.42
N LEU A 908 26.02 -11.65 -40.99
CA LEU A 908 27.21 -10.81 -40.82
C LEU A 908 27.61 -10.84 -39.36
N GLU A 909 28.84 -11.27 -39.08
CA GLU A 909 29.41 -11.25 -37.74
C GLU A 909 30.28 -10.01 -37.59
N VAL A 910 29.95 -9.14 -36.63
CA VAL A 910 30.73 -7.94 -36.33
C VAL A 910 31.33 -8.12 -34.93
N GLU A 911 32.65 -8.06 -34.84
CA GLU A 911 33.34 -8.00 -33.55
C GLU A 911 32.97 -6.68 -32.86
N ASP A 912 32.38 -6.79 -31.68
CA ASP A 912 32.01 -5.64 -30.88
C ASP A 912 33.28 -4.97 -30.32
N ARG A 913 33.78 -3.95 -31.01
CA ARG A 913 34.84 -3.10 -30.48
C ARG A 913 34.21 -1.99 -29.63
N LYS A 914 33.84 -2.30 -28.38
CA LYS A 914 33.84 -1.41 -27.20
C LYS A 914 33.24 -2.11 -25.97
N ASP A 915 34.04 -2.41 -24.95
CA ASP A 915 34.10 -1.60 -23.70
C ASP A 915 35.15 -2.17 -22.72
N THR A 916 36.11 -1.35 -22.29
CA THR A 916 37.26 -1.75 -21.45
C THR A 916 36.92 -2.02 -19.97
N LEU A 917 35.63 -2.22 -19.63
CA LEU A 917 35.18 -2.31 -18.23
C LEU A 917 34.39 -3.57 -17.86
N SER A 918 34.33 -4.59 -18.72
CA SER A 918 33.84 -5.90 -18.31
C SER A 918 34.67 -7.03 -18.92
N GLN A 919 35.26 -7.86 -18.06
CA GLN A 919 35.92 -9.13 -18.46
C GLN A 919 34.89 -10.22 -18.79
N VAL A 920 33.81 -9.85 -19.50
CA VAL A 920 32.90 -10.83 -20.09
C VAL A 920 33.35 -11.01 -21.52
N GLN A 921 33.63 -12.25 -21.93
CA GLN A 921 34.02 -12.58 -23.31
C GLN A 921 33.16 -11.80 -24.30
N SER A 922 33.80 -11.02 -25.17
CA SER A 922 33.12 -10.26 -26.23
C SER A 922 32.31 -11.21 -27.08
N ALA A 923 30.99 -11.26 -26.89
CA ALA A 923 30.10 -12.00 -27.76
C ALA A 923 30.00 -11.23 -29.08
N SER A 924 30.41 -11.87 -30.18
CA SER A 924 30.22 -11.29 -31.50
C SER A 924 28.72 -11.16 -31.82
N ILE A 925 28.30 -9.99 -32.29
CA ILE A 925 26.90 -9.75 -32.67
C ILE A 925 26.71 -10.24 -34.10
N ARG A 926 25.75 -11.16 -34.29
CA ARG A 926 25.36 -11.68 -35.61
C ARG A 926 24.12 -10.95 -36.12
N TYR A 927 24.26 -10.27 -37.25
CA TYR A 927 23.17 -9.65 -37.98
C TYR A 927 22.64 -10.61 -39.04
N TYR A 928 21.34 -10.90 -38.99
CA TYR A 928 20.68 -11.72 -40.02
C TYR A 928 20.01 -10.83 -41.07
N TYR A 929 19.50 -11.44 -42.13
CA TYR A 929 18.80 -10.74 -43.21
C TYR A 929 17.81 -9.65 -42.75
N PRO A 930 16.93 -9.83 -41.74
CA PRO A 930 16.00 -8.78 -41.32
C PRO A 930 16.71 -7.53 -40.78
N ASP A 931 17.81 -7.72 -40.06
CA ASP A 931 18.60 -6.62 -39.50
C ASP A 931 19.35 -5.87 -40.61
N ILE A 932 19.93 -6.62 -41.55
CA ILE A 932 20.64 -6.08 -42.72
C ILE A 932 19.64 -5.30 -43.59
N LYS A 933 18.51 -5.92 -43.94
CA LYS A 933 17.43 -5.30 -44.71
C LYS A 933 16.93 -4.01 -44.07
N LYS A 934 16.72 -4.00 -42.75
CA LYS A 934 16.29 -2.81 -42.01
C LYS A 934 17.27 -1.66 -42.20
N HIS A 935 18.57 -1.93 -42.14
CA HIS A 935 19.58 -0.90 -42.39
C HIS A 935 19.54 -0.38 -43.83
N PHE A 936 19.42 -1.27 -44.82
CA PHE A 936 19.27 -0.87 -46.23
C PHE A 936 18.00 -0.07 -46.51
N ARG A 937 16.86 -0.41 -45.86
CA ARG A 937 15.61 0.38 -45.93
C ARG A 937 15.78 1.78 -45.34
N GLN A 938 16.47 1.92 -44.20
CA GLN A 938 16.75 3.25 -43.63
C GLN A 938 17.61 4.13 -44.55
N LEU A 939 18.57 3.53 -45.27
CA LEU A 939 19.36 4.25 -46.26
C LEU A 939 18.51 4.63 -47.48
N GLU A 940 17.64 3.73 -47.96
CA GLU A 940 16.67 4.02 -49.01
C GLU A 940 15.74 5.18 -48.63
N ASP A 941 15.13 5.15 -47.44
CA ASP A 941 14.25 6.22 -46.93
C ASP A 941 14.98 7.57 -46.84
N ASN A 942 16.26 7.57 -46.45
CA ASN A 942 17.07 8.78 -46.40
C ASN A 942 17.32 9.34 -47.82
N PHE A 943 17.71 8.49 -48.78
CA PHE A 943 17.84 8.93 -50.17
C PHE A 943 16.51 9.42 -50.75
N GLU A 944 15.41 8.73 -50.46
CA GLU A 944 14.08 9.13 -50.88
C GLU A 944 13.70 10.51 -50.31
N GLY A 945 13.96 10.76 -49.03
CA GLY A 945 13.74 12.06 -48.38
C GLY A 945 14.60 13.17 -48.97
N GLN A 946 15.85 12.89 -49.33
CA GLN A 946 16.73 13.85 -50.02
C GLN A 946 16.20 14.18 -51.43
N VAL A 947 15.79 13.17 -52.20
CA VAL A 947 15.20 13.34 -53.53
C VAL A 947 13.88 14.12 -53.43
N GLN A 948 13.03 13.79 -52.45
CA GLN A 948 11.77 14.49 -52.22
C GLN A 948 12.01 15.98 -51.89
N THR A 949 12.94 16.26 -50.97
CA THR A 949 13.30 17.65 -50.60
C THR A 949 13.80 18.43 -51.81
N TRP A 950 14.63 17.81 -52.66
CA TRP A 950 15.09 18.41 -53.91
C TRP A 950 13.94 18.66 -54.89
N LEU A 951 13.05 17.68 -55.10
CA LEU A 951 11.88 17.82 -55.97
C LEU A 951 10.88 18.86 -55.48
N ASP A 952 10.71 19.01 -54.17
CA ASP A 952 9.83 20.01 -53.57
C ASP A 952 10.40 21.42 -53.81
N SER A 953 11.73 21.57 -53.79
CA SER A 953 12.42 22.83 -54.14
C SER A 953 12.41 23.13 -55.65
N TRP A 954 12.09 22.14 -56.50
CA TRP A 954 12.06 22.31 -57.95
C TRP A 954 10.76 23.00 -58.39
N ASP A 955 10.87 24.26 -58.78
CA ASP A 955 9.77 25.05 -59.34
C ASP A 955 9.64 24.80 -60.85
N LEU A 956 8.71 23.92 -61.21
CA LEU A 956 8.41 23.54 -62.60
C LEU A 956 7.79 24.68 -63.43
N SER A 957 7.30 25.76 -62.80
CA SER A 957 6.73 26.91 -63.50
C SER A 957 7.79 27.77 -64.20
N THR A 958 9.06 27.61 -63.81
CA THR A 958 10.20 28.34 -64.39
C THR A 958 10.73 27.73 -65.70
N LEU A 959 10.25 26.54 -66.08
CA LEU A 959 10.69 25.83 -67.28
C LEU A 959 10.05 26.40 -68.55
N THR A 960 10.85 26.58 -69.60
CA THR A 960 10.31 26.89 -70.94
C THR A 960 9.52 25.69 -71.49
N PRO A 961 8.53 25.92 -72.38
CA PRO A 961 7.76 24.83 -73.00
C PRO A 961 8.63 23.74 -73.65
N ALA A 962 9.74 24.13 -74.29
CA ALA A 962 10.68 23.19 -74.89
C ALA A 962 11.42 22.31 -73.86
N GLN A 963 11.82 22.90 -72.72
CA GLN A 963 12.48 22.17 -71.63
C GLN A 963 11.51 21.20 -70.94
N ARG A 964 10.26 21.61 -70.71
CA ARG A 964 9.23 20.74 -70.14
C ARG A 964 8.94 19.54 -71.07
N GLN A 965 8.79 19.79 -72.37
CA GLN A 965 8.58 18.72 -73.35
C GLN A 965 9.74 17.70 -73.38
N GLN A 966 11.00 18.15 -73.24
CA GLN A 966 12.16 17.26 -73.15
C GLN A 966 12.10 16.35 -71.91
N ILE A 967 11.72 16.89 -70.76
CA ILE A 967 11.59 16.11 -69.51
C ILE A 967 10.45 15.09 -69.63
N GLU A 968 9.28 15.52 -70.11
CA GLU A 968 8.14 14.63 -70.30
C GLU A 968 8.44 13.50 -71.29
N GLN A 969 9.19 13.80 -72.37
CA GLN A 969 9.65 12.79 -73.33
C GLN A 969 10.66 11.80 -72.71
N PHE A 970 11.57 12.30 -71.88
CA PHE A 970 12.53 11.46 -71.15
C PHE A 970 11.84 10.52 -70.13
N LEU A 971 10.88 11.05 -69.36
CA LEU A 971 10.11 10.27 -68.39
C LEU A 971 9.24 9.22 -69.09
N TRP A 972 8.65 9.56 -70.24
CA TRP A 972 7.92 8.60 -71.08
C TRP A 972 8.82 7.46 -71.57
N GLN A 973 10.03 7.76 -72.06
CA GLN A 973 10.99 6.72 -72.46
C GLN A 973 11.42 5.82 -71.29
N SER A 974 11.41 6.37 -70.07
CA SER A 974 11.84 5.66 -68.86
C SER A 974 10.75 4.81 -68.20
N PHE A 975 9.47 5.10 -68.48
CA PHE A 975 8.28 4.44 -67.91
C PHE A 975 7.18 4.25 -68.98
N PRO A 976 7.40 3.44 -70.03
CA PRO A 976 6.44 3.26 -71.12
C PRO A 976 5.09 2.67 -70.69
N GLU A 977 5.05 1.99 -69.54
CA GLU A 977 3.87 1.31 -68.98
C GLU A 977 2.89 2.22 -68.21
N GLN A 978 3.32 3.42 -67.80
CA GLN A 978 2.50 4.34 -66.98
C GLN A 978 1.84 5.47 -67.79
N ALA A 979 2.02 5.50 -69.11
CA ALA A 979 1.75 6.68 -69.94
C ALA A 979 0.90 6.39 -71.19
N PRO A 980 0.00 7.32 -71.60
CA PRO A 980 -0.65 7.28 -72.90
C PRO A 980 0.35 7.55 -74.06
N PRO A 981 0.05 7.10 -75.29
CA PRO A 981 0.96 7.11 -76.45
C PRO A 981 1.42 8.52 -76.87
N PRO A 982 2.50 8.63 -77.67
CA PRO A 982 3.27 9.86 -77.80
C PRO A 982 2.67 10.83 -78.83
N TYR A 983 1.42 11.28 -78.71
CA TYR A 983 0.91 12.42 -79.50
C TYR A 983 -0.22 13.16 -78.76
N ALA A 984 0.04 14.45 -78.49
CA ALA A 984 -0.86 15.57 -78.18
C ALA A 984 -2.28 15.28 -77.64
N ASP A 985 -2.52 15.62 -76.37
CA ASP A 985 -3.67 16.44 -75.90
C ASP A 985 -3.73 16.55 -74.36
N THR A 986 -2.97 15.74 -73.61
CA THR A 986 -2.86 15.82 -72.13
C THR A 986 -1.41 15.77 -71.63
N PRO A 987 -0.80 16.89 -71.23
CA PRO A 987 0.53 16.90 -70.61
C PRO A 987 0.51 16.26 -69.21
N TYR A 988 1.66 15.77 -68.73
CA TYR A 988 1.75 15.33 -67.34
C TYR A 988 1.49 16.51 -66.39
N THR A 989 0.71 16.25 -65.35
CA THR A 989 0.58 17.18 -64.23
C THR A 989 1.93 17.36 -63.52
N ASP A 990 2.15 18.51 -62.87
CA ASP A 990 3.38 18.77 -62.12
C ASP A 990 3.64 17.70 -61.05
N ALA A 991 2.57 17.19 -60.43
CA ALA A 991 2.65 16.08 -59.48
C ALA A 991 3.14 14.78 -60.13
N GLN A 992 2.67 14.46 -61.34
CA GLN A 992 3.13 13.29 -62.10
C GLN A 992 4.60 13.41 -62.52
N ILE A 993 5.04 14.60 -62.96
CA ILE A 993 6.45 14.84 -63.32
C ILE A 993 7.36 14.62 -62.10
N LYS A 994 6.98 15.17 -60.94
CA LYS A 994 7.75 14.99 -59.69
C LYS A 994 7.76 13.52 -59.25
N ASP A 995 6.64 12.82 -59.28
CA ASP A 995 6.57 11.39 -58.89
C ASP A 995 7.41 10.49 -59.82
N LEU A 996 7.29 10.66 -61.14
CA LEU A 996 8.07 9.87 -62.11
C LEU A 996 9.58 10.18 -62.01
N SER A 997 9.92 11.46 -61.78
CA SER A 997 11.31 11.88 -61.58
C SER A 997 11.89 11.29 -60.28
N LYS A 998 11.09 11.24 -59.20
CA LYS A 998 11.45 10.58 -57.94
C LYS A 998 11.79 9.12 -58.19
N ARG A 999 10.90 8.37 -58.85
CA ARG A 999 11.12 6.95 -59.17
C ARG A 999 12.38 6.74 -60.01
N TRP A 1000 12.63 7.60 -61.00
CA TRP A 1000 13.82 7.51 -61.83
C TRP A 1000 15.12 7.69 -61.03
N TRP A 1001 15.20 8.72 -60.19
CA TRP A 1001 16.35 8.94 -59.31
C TRP A 1001 16.53 7.78 -58.32
N MET A 1002 15.43 7.27 -57.76
CA MET A 1002 15.47 6.13 -56.84
C MET A 1002 16.01 4.87 -57.52
N ARG A 1003 15.74 4.61 -58.81
CA ARG A 1003 16.37 3.49 -59.54
C ARG A 1003 17.91 3.58 -59.50
N GLY A 1004 18.48 4.79 -59.64
CA GLY A 1004 19.93 5.00 -59.51
C GLY A 1004 20.47 4.67 -58.11
N PHE A 1005 19.76 5.09 -57.06
CA PHE A 1005 20.11 4.76 -55.68
C PHE A 1005 19.92 3.27 -55.36
N HIS A 1006 18.88 2.63 -55.89
CA HIS A 1006 18.66 1.18 -55.79
C HIS A 1006 19.83 0.41 -56.38
N PHE A 1007 20.33 0.81 -57.55
CA PHE A 1007 21.52 0.21 -58.15
C PHE A 1007 22.75 0.34 -57.26
N HIS A 1008 22.97 1.52 -56.66
CA HIS A 1008 24.09 1.75 -55.75
C HIS A 1008 24.00 0.87 -54.49
N LEU A 1009 22.83 0.84 -53.83
CA LEU A 1009 22.58 0.02 -52.66
C LEU A 1009 22.72 -1.48 -52.98
N ALA A 1010 22.25 -1.92 -54.14
CA ALA A 1010 22.39 -3.30 -54.57
C ALA A 1010 23.86 -3.72 -54.72
N LEU A 1011 24.72 -2.87 -55.29
CA LEU A 1011 26.15 -3.14 -55.40
C LEU A 1011 26.81 -3.25 -54.02
N TRP A 1012 26.43 -2.38 -53.08
CA TRP A 1012 26.91 -2.48 -51.69
C TRP A 1012 26.49 -3.78 -51.02
N SER A 1013 25.22 -4.19 -51.18
CA SER A 1013 24.73 -5.46 -50.68
C SER A 1013 25.53 -6.64 -51.24
N LEU A 1014 25.78 -6.67 -52.55
CA LEU A 1014 26.55 -7.73 -53.21
C LEU A 1014 28.01 -7.80 -52.75
N GLN A 1015 28.63 -6.68 -52.40
CA GLN A 1015 29.96 -6.68 -51.78
C GLN A 1015 29.92 -7.30 -50.37
N LEU A 1016 28.91 -6.95 -49.57
CA LEU A 1016 28.73 -7.52 -48.23
C LEU A 1016 28.43 -9.03 -48.25
N VAL A 1017 27.82 -9.54 -49.32
CA VAL A 1017 27.60 -10.98 -49.49
C VAL A 1017 28.91 -11.73 -49.35
N GLN A 1018 30.05 -11.20 -49.84
CA GLN A 1018 31.35 -11.89 -49.74
C GLN A 1018 31.86 -12.08 -48.31
N SER A 1019 31.49 -11.19 -47.38
CA SER A 1019 31.92 -11.26 -45.98
C SER A 1019 30.92 -12.01 -45.08
N ARG A 1020 29.84 -12.55 -45.66
CA ARG A 1020 28.84 -13.32 -44.92
C ARG A 1020 29.43 -14.62 -44.38
N GLN A 1021 29.01 -14.99 -43.19
CA GLN A 1021 29.22 -16.30 -42.61
C GLN A 1021 27.93 -17.12 -42.68
N PHE A 1022 28.06 -18.44 -42.59
CA PHE A 1022 26.94 -19.36 -42.60
C PHE A 1022 26.71 -19.95 -41.22
N HIS A 1023 25.53 -19.70 -40.65
CA HIS A 1023 25.12 -20.28 -39.39
C HIS A 1023 24.28 -21.54 -39.64
N PHE A 1024 24.83 -22.70 -39.28
CA PHE A 1024 24.18 -24.00 -39.39
C PHE A 1024 23.29 -24.25 -38.18
N LYS A 1025 21.96 -24.25 -38.39
CA LYS A 1025 21.00 -24.69 -37.38
C LYS A 1025 20.52 -26.09 -37.70
N ASN A 1026 20.48 -26.97 -36.71
CA ASN A 1026 19.83 -28.28 -36.86
C ASN A 1026 18.38 -28.06 -37.28
N TYR A 1027 17.99 -28.67 -38.39
CA TYR A 1027 16.65 -28.48 -38.94
C TYR A 1027 15.63 -29.45 -38.32
N TYR A 1028 16.09 -30.65 -37.98
CA TYR A 1028 15.30 -31.68 -37.32
C TYR A 1028 15.87 -32.04 -35.95
N HIS A 1029 15.00 -32.50 -35.05
CA HIS A 1029 15.38 -32.88 -33.71
C HIS A 1029 16.19 -34.18 -33.76
N PRO A 1030 17.47 -34.19 -33.33
CA PRO A 1030 18.37 -35.33 -33.55
C PRO A 1030 17.94 -36.58 -32.79
N PHE A 1031 17.09 -36.43 -31.75
CA PHE A 1031 16.70 -37.53 -30.87
C PHE A 1031 15.36 -38.19 -31.22
N VAL A 1032 14.63 -37.81 -32.27
CA VAL A 1032 13.32 -38.45 -32.58
C VAL A 1032 13.49 -39.96 -32.78
N CYS A 1033 14.49 -40.35 -33.59
CA CYS A 1033 14.78 -41.76 -33.81
C CYS A 1033 15.27 -42.48 -32.54
N ASP A 1034 15.99 -41.79 -31.66
CA ASP A 1034 16.46 -42.36 -30.39
C ASP A 1034 15.31 -42.52 -29.38
N PHE A 1035 14.36 -41.59 -29.35
CA PHE A 1035 13.14 -41.68 -28.55
C PHE A 1035 12.23 -42.80 -29.05
N ALA A 1036 12.00 -42.90 -30.36
CA ALA A 1036 11.25 -44.01 -30.95
C ALA A 1036 11.90 -45.36 -30.63
N LYS A 1037 13.24 -45.49 -30.76
CA LYS A 1037 13.97 -46.70 -30.38
C LYS A 1037 13.84 -47.06 -28.89
N LEU A 1038 13.77 -46.06 -28.01
CA LEU A 1038 13.59 -46.28 -26.57
C LEU A 1038 12.17 -46.74 -26.24
N VAL A 1039 11.15 -46.17 -26.89
CA VAL A 1039 9.75 -46.58 -26.68
C VAL A 1039 9.49 -47.98 -27.24
N HIS A 1040 9.96 -48.29 -28.45
CA HIS A 1040 9.83 -49.63 -29.03
C HIS A 1040 10.74 -50.68 -28.38
N ASN A 1041 11.53 -50.32 -27.36
CA ASN A 1041 12.35 -51.28 -26.64
C ASN A 1041 11.49 -52.01 -25.59
N PRO A 1042 11.21 -53.31 -25.76
CA PRO A 1042 10.30 -54.06 -24.89
C PRO A 1042 10.83 -54.23 -23.45
N LEU A 1043 12.10 -53.91 -23.19
CA LEU A 1043 12.72 -54.00 -21.86
C LEU A 1043 12.76 -52.64 -21.13
N LYS A 1044 12.46 -51.54 -21.82
CA LYS A 1044 12.67 -50.18 -21.33
C LYS A 1044 11.40 -49.31 -21.38
N GLY A 1045 10.70 -49.31 -22.51
CA GLY A 1045 9.43 -48.59 -22.72
C GLY A 1045 9.44 -47.11 -22.30
N ILE A 1046 8.27 -46.60 -21.90
CA ILE A 1046 8.09 -45.22 -21.42
C ILE A 1046 8.99 -44.85 -20.22
N PRO A 1047 9.18 -45.70 -19.18
CA PRO A 1047 10.01 -45.34 -18.03
C PRO A 1047 11.44 -44.92 -18.39
N ALA A 1048 12.03 -45.52 -19.42
CA ALA A 1048 13.35 -45.14 -19.89
C ALA A 1048 13.36 -43.78 -20.61
N LEU A 1049 12.29 -43.44 -21.33
CA LEU A 1049 12.15 -42.12 -21.97
C LEU A 1049 11.98 -41.01 -20.93
N MET A 1050 11.28 -41.31 -19.84
CA MET A 1050 11.10 -40.42 -18.68
C MET A 1050 12.29 -40.43 -17.71
N SER A 1051 13.35 -41.19 -18.01
CA SER A 1051 14.54 -41.22 -17.18
C SER A 1051 15.29 -39.89 -17.26
N ARG A 1052 15.82 -39.46 -16.11
CA ARG A 1052 16.63 -38.24 -16.03
C ARG A 1052 17.86 -38.29 -16.94
N GLU A 1053 18.43 -39.47 -17.17
CA GLU A 1053 19.55 -39.66 -18.10
C GLU A 1053 19.16 -39.38 -19.55
N THR A 1054 17.96 -39.79 -19.98
CA THR A 1054 17.45 -39.52 -21.32
C THR A 1054 17.02 -38.06 -21.49
N GLN A 1055 16.45 -37.45 -20.45
CA GLN A 1055 16.05 -36.04 -20.45
C GLN A 1055 17.25 -35.07 -20.42
N LEU A 1056 18.39 -35.48 -19.86
CA LEU A 1056 19.61 -34.66 -19.73
C LEU A 1056 20.72 -35.05 -20.73
N LYS A 1057 20.40 -35.85 -21.74
CA LYS A 1057 21.38 -36.35 -22.71
C LYS A 1057 21.86 -35.21 -23.61
N ASN A 1058 22.95 -34.54 -23.20
CA ASN A 1058 23.67 -33.45 -23.88
C ASN A 1058 22.83 -32.69 -24.93
N THR A 1059 21.90 -31.86 -24.44
CA THR A 1059 21.19 -30.85 -25.24
C THR A 1059 22.13 -29.83 -25.84
#